data_AF-A0A9N9C6Y4-F1
#
_entry.id   AF-A0A9N9C6Y4-F1
#
_cell.length_a   1.000
_cell.length_b   1.000
_cell.length_c   1.000
_cell.angle_alpha   90.00
_cell.angle_beta   90.00
_cell.angle_gamma   90.00
#
_symmetry.space_group_name_H-M   'P 1'
#
loop_
_entity.id
_entity.type
_entity.pdbx_description
1 polymer ?
#
loop_
_entity_poly.entity_id
_entity_poly.type
_entity_poly.pdbx_seq_one_letter_code
_entity_poly.pdbx_strand_id
1 'polypeptide(L)'
;MSVVGIDLGNLSSKIAIARNRGIDVICNEVSNRATPSLVSFGLKQRYLGEAAKTQEISNFKNTVGSLKRLAGRTYQDKEIQEIEKEYINAELVDEKGQLGVKVQYLGEQRIFTNTQLIAMYFTKLKDITSAELKIPISDVVISVPGWFTDIQRRSILDAAEVAGLNCLRLMNDTTAAALGYGITKTDLPEDKAQARNVVFVDIGHSCYNVAVVSFVKGQLTIKSTAYDRHFGGRNFDQVLADHFAEVIKEKYKIDIKANPKALFRLRTAIEKLKKVLSANNQAPLNVESIMNDIDVSAIITRQEFEELSQHLLDRIEGPLSQALQESGLKLEDIHSIEVVGGSTRIPSIKERISKFFGKELNYTLNQDEAVARGCALQCAILSPVFKVREFTVRDIINYPIKIKWESIPEIPDEGTELVVFPKNNSIPSTKILTFYRKQPFDIEAHYSEPDKIPAGINPWIGRFSIKGVTPTEAGELSIIKVKARLNVHSVLYVENPHSMETDKTEEAQPRPPSPATRKVKSQVKKVDLPLVSGTGGLDKSIITQFKEMEGQMVATDKLVADTETQKNALEEYIYDIRAKIESSYQEFVNPADKDKLTNLLTATEDWLYDEGEDATKSIYSEKLDELKKFGNPIVERYRESDERPRAEKLLRDSIQQFVLCATSNEERYNHIPDEEKKSIVERATKISEWLNEKLTAQNKVPKYEPPVVFIRDILKEQFASGTPENPSEETQKSEGATTEELKETNEGQPTNENASKKEQTEMDVD
;
A
#
# COMPACT_ATOMS: atom_id res chain seq x y z
N MET A 1 9.10 -2.49 11.34
CA MET A 1 7.78 -2.86 10.77
C MET A 1 7.04 -1.59 10.44
N SER A 2 6.69 -1.40 9.17
CA SER A 2 5.82 -0.31 8.75
C SER A 2 4.36 -0.66 9.06
N VAL A 3 3.56 0.33 9.45
CA VAL A 3 2.11 0.18 9.61
C VAL A 3 1.47 0.73 8.36
N VAL A 4 0.85 -0.14 7.56
CA VAL A 4 0.32 0.22 6.24
C VAL A 4 -1.09 -0.36 6.07
N GLY A 5 -2.03 0.51 5.72
CA GLY A 5 -3.40 0.17 5.34
C GLY A 5 -3.65 0.49 3.87
N ILE A 6 -4.23 -0.44 3.14
CA ILE A 6 -4.57 -0.29 1.72
C ILE A 6 -6.08 -0.42 1.55
N ASP A 7 -6.73 0.61 1.03
CA ASP A 7 -8.07 0.52 0.45
C ASP A 7 -7.95 0.09 -1.01
N LEU A 8 -8.28 -1.17 -1.32
CA LEU A 8 -8.29 -1.68 -2.69
C LEU A 8 -9.60 -1.28 -3.38
N GLY A 9 -9.60 -0.11 -4.01
CA GLY A 9 -10.75 0.42 -4.73
C GLY A 9 -10.89 -0.13 -6.15
N ASN A 10 -12.12 -0.14 -6.69
CA ASN A 10 -12.36 -0.57 -8.07
C ASN A 10 -11.81 0.41 -9.11
N LEU A 11 -11.92 1.71 -8.83
CA LEU A 11 -11.44 2.79 -9.70
C LEU A 11 -10.05 3.27 -9.30
N SER A 12 -9.84 3.47 -8.00
CA SER A 12 -8.56 3.92 -7.44
C SER A 12 -8.41 3.45 -6.00
N SER A 13 -7.17 3.16 -5.61
CA SER A 13 -6.81 2.71 -4.28
C SER A 13 -6.14 3.82 -3.47
N LYS A 14 -6.23 3.75 -2.15
CA LYS A 14 -5.61 4.70 -1.22
C LYS A 14 -4.72 3.95 -0.24
N ILE A 15 -3.62 4.59 0.15
CA ILE A 15 -2.67 4.02 1.10
C ILE A 15 -2.62 4.94 2.32
N ALA A 16 -2.78 4.37 3.50
CA ALA A 16 -2.58 5.05 4.77
C ALA A 16 -1.41 4.42 5.54
N ILE A 17 -0.66 5.26 6.24
CA ILE A 17 0.48 4.85 7.08
C ILE A 17 0.32 5.42 8.49
N ALA A 18 0.97 4.80 9.48
CA ALA A 18 1.17 5.45 10.77
C ALA A 18 2.39 6.37 10.74
N ARG A 19 2.21 7.63 11.10
CA ARG A 19 3.28 8.64 11.24
C ARG A 19 2.89 9.65 12.31
N ASN A 20 3.87 10.24 13.01
CA ASN A 20 3.64 11.35 13.96
C ASN A 20 2.54 11.09 15.01
N ARG A 21 2.45 9.85 15.54
CA ARG A 21 1.40 9.42 16.49
C ARG A 21 -0.05 9.48 15.93
N GLY A 22 -0.20 9.56 14.61
CA GLY A 22 -1.47 9.54 13.89
C GLY A 22 -1.43 8.60 12.69
N ILE A 23 -2.48 8.70 11.87
CA ILE A 23 -2.62 7.98 10.60
C ILE A 23 -2.77 9.00 9.48
N ASP A 24 -1.91 8.90 8.48
CA ASP A 24 -1.89 9.78 7.31
C ASP A 24 -2.08 8.96 6.04
N VAL A 25 -2.96 9.43 5.14
CA VAL A 25 -3.00 8.93 3.76
C VAL A 25 -1.89 9.59 2.97
N ILE A 26 -1.14 8.81 2.20
CA ILE A 26 0.04 9.26 1.46
C ILE A 26 -0.31 9.58 0.00
N CYS A 27 0.52 10.41 -0.62
CA CYS A 27 0.43 10.69 -2.05
C CYS A 27 1.26 9.70 -2.87
N ASN A 28 0.91 9.54 -4.14
CA ASN A 28 1.71 8.83 -5.14
C ASN A 28 2.73 9.76 -5.80
N GLU A 29 3.45 9.27 -6.81
CA GLU A 29 4.52 9.98 -7.50
C GLU A 29 4.09 11.27 -8.22
N VAL A 30 2.79 11.47 -8.48
CA VAL A 30 2.23 12.71 -9.06
C VAL A 30 1.45 13.53 -8.04
N SER A 31 1.69 13.31 -6.74
CA SER A 31 1.05 14.01 -5.62
C SER A 31 -0.44 13.76 -5.43
N ASN A 32 -1.02 12.74 -6.07
CA ASN A 32 -2.40 12.34 -5.86
C ASN A 32 -2.52 11.41 -4.65
N ARG A 33 -3.56 11.61 -3.83
CA ARG A 33 -3.87 10.75 -2.66
C ARG A 33 -4.57 9.44 -3.01
N ALA A 34 -4.88 9.25 -4.29
CA ALA A 34 -5.52 8.05 -4.81
C ALA A 34 -4.81 7.61 -6.08
N THR A 35 -4.41 6.35 -6.14
CA THR A 35 -3.73 5.77 -7.30
C THR A 35 -4.75 5.01 -8.14
N PRO A 36 -4.90 5.30 -9.45
CA PRO A 36 -5.80 4.56 -10.34
C PRO A 36 -5.57 3.04 -10.25
N SER A 37 -6.63 2.24 -10.18
CA SER A 37 -6.55 0.77 -10.07
C SER A 37 -6.38 0.13 -11.45
N LEU A 38 -5.28 0.46 -12.12
CA LEU A 38 -5.01 0.12 -13.52
C LEU A 38 -3.64 -0.55 -13.69
N VAL A 39 -3.62 -1.54 -14.59
CA VAL A 39 -2.42 -2.20 -15.10
C VAL A 39 -2.46 -2.11 -16.62
N SER A 40 -1.40 -1.60 -17.24
CA SER A 40 -1.31 -1.45 -18.69
C SER A 40 0.00 -2.02 -19.21
N PHE A 41 -0.02 -2.62 -20.41
CA PHE A 41 1.13 -3.30 -20.98
C PHE A 41 1.60 -2.60 -22.25
N GLY A 42 2.90 -2.33 -22.34
CA GLY A 42 3.54 -1.67 -23.48
C GLY A 42 4.55 -2.54 -24.21
N LEU A 43 5.22 -1.91 -25.17
CA LEU A 43 6.24 -2.55 -26.00
C LEU A 43 7.59 -2.74 -25.29
N LYS A 44 7.87 -1.96 -24.24
CA LYS A 44 9.14 -1.98 -23.49
C LYS A 44 8.97 -2.35 -22.01
N GLN A 45 7.85 -1.96 -21.42
CA GLN A 45 7.59 -2.09 -19.98
C GLN A 45 6.08 -2.14 -19.71
N ARG A 46 5.73 -2.42 -18.46
CA ARG A 46 4.38 -2.23 -17.94
C ARG A 46 4.24 -0.80 -17.42
N TYR A 47 2.99 -0.35 -17.37
CA TYR A 47 2.61 0.91 -16.76
C TYR A 47 1.56 0.62 -15.69
N LEU A 48 1.77 1.13 -14.48
CA LEU A 48 0.96 0.79 -13.32
C LEU A 48 0.46 2.06 -12.65
N GLY A 49 -0.81 2.09 -12.24
CA GLY A 49 -1.38 3.25 -11.56
C GLY A 49 -1.52 4.47 -12.48
N GLU A 50 -0.87 5.57 -12.13
CA GLU A 50 -0.98 6.85 -12.87
C GLU A 50 -0.41 6.75 -14.28
N ALA A 51 0.73 6.06 -14.44
CA ALA A 51 1.31 5.84 -15.76
C ALA A 51 0.36 5.04 -16.67
N ALA A 52 -0.36 4.05 -16.12
CA ALA A 52 -1.40 3.32 -16.87
C ALA A 52 -2.57 4.24 -17.24
N LYS A 53 -2.96 5.16 -16.34
CA LYS A 53 -4.06 6.10 -16.56
C LYS A 53 -3.77 7.06 -17.71
N THR A 54 -2.55 7.57 -17.82
CA THR A 54 -2.12 8.49 -18.90
C THR A 54 -2.34 7.90 -20.29
N GLN A 55 -2.15 6.59 -20.45
CA GLN A 55 -2.29 5.89 -21.72
C GLN A 55 -3.58 5.05 -21.84
N GLU A 56 -4.51 5.17 -20.89
CA GLU A 56 -5.70 4.31 -20.83
C GLU A 56 -6.55 4.40 -22.12
N ILE A 57 -6.61 5.58 -22.75
CA ILE A 57 -7.36 5.79 -24.00
C ILE A 57 -6.58 5.31 -25.23
N SER A 58 -5.29 5.62 -25.32
CA SER A 58 -4.45 5.25 -26.47
C SER A 58 -4.15 3.75 -26.49
N ASN A 59 -4.00 3.14 -25.32
CA ASN A 59 -3.64 1.75 -25.10
C ASN A 59 -4.77 0.92 -24.45
N PHE A 60 -6.03 1.27 -24.74
CA PHE A 60 -7.21 0.73 -24.06
C PHE A 60 -7.37 -0.81 -24.13
N LYS A 61 -6.90 -1.45 -25.20
CA LYS A 61 -6.94 -2.92 -25.34
C LYS A 61 -5.94 -3.65 -24.45
N ASN A 62 -4.85 -2.98 -24.06
CA ASN A 62 -3.81 -3.53 -23.20
C ASN A 62 -3.84 -2.91 -21.80
N THR A 63 -4.93 -2.21 -21.46
CA THR A 63 -5.12 -1.58 -20.15
C THR A 63 -6.29 -2.25 -19.43
N VAL A 64 -6.01 -2.78 -18.24
CA VAL A 64 -6.93 -3.54 -17.43
C VAL A 64 -7.22 -2.78 -16.16
N GLY A 65 -8.51 -2.52 -15.92
CA GLY A 65 -9.03 -1.96 -14.67
C GLY A 65 -9.97 -2.93 -13.97
N SER A 66 -10.76 -2.42 -13.04
CA SER A 66 -11.72 -3.21 -12.25
C SER A 66 -11.10 -4.46 -11.59
N LEU A 67 -9.81 -4.37 -11.21
CA LEU A 67 -9.00 -5.53 -10.82
C LEU A 67 -9.65 -6.37 -9.71
N LYS A 68 -10.22 -5.71 -8.69
CA LYS A 68 -10.88 -6.41 -7.57
C LYS A 68 -12.14 -7.16 -7.98
N ARG A 69 -12.79 -6.80 -9.09
CA ARG A 69 -13.97 -7.52 -9.62
C ARG A 69 -13.59 -8.82 -10.32
N LEU A 70 -12.33 -8.94 -10.72
CA LEU A 70 -11.78 -10.15 -11.36
C LEU A 70 -11.24 -11.16 -10.34
N ALA A 71 -10.92 -10.73 -9.11
CA ALA A 71 -10.34 -11.56 -8.06
C ALA A 71 -11.14 -12.85 -7.84
N GLY A 72 -10.47 -14.01 -7.90
CA GLY A 72 -11.05 -15.34 -7.66
C GLY A 72 -12.18 -15.76 -8.60
N ARG A 73 -12.36 -15.07 -9.75
CA ARG A 73 -13.37 -15.38 -10.76
C ARG A 73 -12.82 -16.31 -11.83
N THR A 74 -13.72 -17.02 -12.52
CA THR A 74 -13.40 -17.83 -13.72
C THR A 74 -13.96 -17.19 -14.98
N TYR A 75 -13.48 -17.59 -16.16
CA TYR A 75 -14.02 -17.08 -17.43
C TYR A 75 -15.48 -17.50 -17.64
N GLN A 76 -15.89 -18.66 -17.13
CA GLN A 76 -17.24 -19.20 -17.29
C GLN A 76 -18.24 -18.58 -16.29
N ASP A 77 -17.78 -17.75 -15.36
CA ASP A 77 -18.66 -17.07 -14.42
C ASP A 77 -19.69 -16.21 -15.17
N LYS A 78 -20.97 -16.43 -14.88
CA LYS A 78 -22.08 -15.73 -15.55
C LYS A 78 -21.98 -14.20 -15.41
N GLU A 79 -21.64 -13.70 -14.22
CA GLU A 79 -21.48 -12.25 -14.02
C GLU A 79 -20.25 -11.68 -14.75
N ILE A 80 -19.22 -12.49 -15.03
CA ILE A 80 -18.10 -12.03 -15.87
C ILE A 80 -18.59 -11.81 -17.30
N GLN A 81 -19.29 -12.79 -17.86
CA GLN A 81 -19.77 -12.72 -19.25
C GLN A 81 -20.86 -11.68 -19.47
N GLU A 82 -21.77 -11.52 -18.51
CA GLU A 82 -22.97 -10.67 -18.68
C GLU A 82 -22.81 -9.26 -18.11
N ILE A 83 -21.91 -9.04 -17.15
CA ILE A 83 -21.78 -7.76 -16.44
C ILE A 83 -20.37 -7.18 -16.55
N GLU A 84 -19.35 -7.88 -16.03
CA GLU A 84 -18.02 -7.27 -15.89
C GLU A 84 -17.33 -7.01 -17.24
N LYS A 85 -17.58 -7.86 -18.25
CA LYS A 85 -17.03 -7.70 -19.60
C LYS A 85 -17.41 -6.38 -20.27
N GLU A 86 -18.54 -5.76 -19.92
CA GLU A 86 -18.94 -4.45 -20.47
C GLU A 86 -18.00 -3.31 -20.02
N TYR A 87 -17.36 -3.47 -18.85
CA TYR A 87 -16.50 -2.46 -18.24
C TYR A 87 -15.00 -2.72 -18.49
N ILE A 88 -14.66 -3.78 -19.24
CA ILE A 88 -13.28 -4.19 -19.48
C ILE A 88 -13.03 -4.24 -20.98
N ASN A 89 -12.11 -3.38 -21.43
CA ASN A 89 -11.77 -3.26 -22.85
C ASN A 89 -10.80 -4.35 -23.35
N ALA A 90 -9.98 -4.89 -22.44
CA ALA A 90 -9.04 -5.95 -22.76
C ALA A 90 -9.74 -7.29 -22.96
N GLU A 91 -9.16 -8.17 -23.78
CA GLU A 91 -9.75 -9.47 -24.10
C GLU A 91 -9.67 -10.41 -22.88
N LEU A 92 -10.82 -10.74 -22.30
CA LEU A 92 -10.94 -11.75 -21.24
C LEU A 92 -10.88 -13.15 -21.84
N VAL A 93 -10.13 -14.05 -21.19
CA VAL A 93 -9.91 -15.43 -21.63
C VAL A 93 -9.92 -16.39 -20.44
N ASP A 94 -10.06 -17.70 -20.71
CA ASP A 94 -9.76 -18.74 -19.72
C ASP A 94 -8.26 -19.02 -19.71
N GLU A 95 -7.65 -18.99 -18.53
CA GLU A 95 -6.27 -19.41 -18.31
C GLU A 95 -6.26 -20.51 -17.24
N LYS A 96 -6.34 -21.77 -17.70
CA LYS A 96 -6.29 -22.97 -16.85
C LYS A 96 -7.32 -22.94 -15.72
N GLY A 97 -8.56 -22.56 -16.04
CA GLY A 97 -9.67 -22.47 -15.09
C GLY A 97 -9.65 -21.22 -14.19
N GLN A 98 -8.72 -20.29 -14.41
CA GLN A 98 -8.78 -18.93 -13.86
C GLN A 98 -9.19 -17.93 -14.93
N LEU A 99 -9.78 -16.81 -14.52
CA LEU A 99 -9.98 -15.68 -15.42
C LEU A 99 -8.62 -15.06 -15.76
N GLY A 100 -8.31 -15.01 -17.06
CA GLY A 100 -7.14 -14.36 -17.63
C GLY A 100 -7.50 -13.16 -18.50
N VAL A 101 -6.50 -12.33 -18.76
CA VAL A 101 -6.57 -11.22 -19.71
C VAL A 101 -5.45 -11.34 -20.71
N LYS A 102 -5.79 -11.26 -21.99
CA LYS A 102 -4.87 -11.33 -23.11
C LYS A 102 -4.48 -9.92 -23.57
N VAL A 103 -3.18 -9.66 -23.64
CA VAL A 103 -2.58 -8.35 -23.92
C VAL A 103 -1.34 -8.48 -24.82
N GLN A 104 -0.97 -7.39 -25.51
CA GLN A 104 0.37 -7.24 -26.09
C GLN A 104 1.32 -6.69 -25.04
N TYR A 105 2.40 -7.43 -24.77
CA TYR A 105 3.45 -7.03 -23.85
C TYR A 105 4.82 -7.42 -24.43
N LEU A 106 5.76 -6.47 -24.48
CA LEU A 106 7.09 -6.67 -25.07
C LEU A 106 7.06 -7.18 -26.52
N GLY A 107 6.10 -6.67 -27.30
CA GLY A 107 5.90 -7.08 -28.70
C GLY A 107 5.22 -8.44 -28.87
N GLU A 108 4.92 -9.16 -27.79
CA GLU A 108 4.36 -10.51 -27.83
C GLU A 108 3.02 -10.62 -27.11
N GLN A 109 2.20 -11.58 -27.56
CA GLN A 109 0.91 -11.81 -26.97
C GLN A 109 1.09 -12.62 -25.68
N ARG A 110 0.63 -12.05 -24.56
CA ARG A 110 0.73 -12.67 -23.23
C ARG A 110 -0.65 -12.77 -22.59
N ILE A 111 -0.83 -13.75 -21.73
CA ILE A 111 -2.01 -13.94 -20.90
C ILE A 111 -1.58 -13.83 -19.44
N PHE A 112 -2.28 -13.00 -18.68
CA PHE A 112 -2.08 -12.85 -17.24
C PHE A 112 -3.36 -13.16 -16.48
N THR A 113 -3.26 -13.95 -15.41
CA THR A 113 -4.42 -14.24 -14.55
C THR A 113 -4.84 -13.03 -13.73
N ASN A 114 -6.08 -13.02 -13.26
CA ASN A 114 -6.58 -12.02 -12.30
C ASN A 114 -5.65 -11.81 -11.10
N THR A 115 -5.08 -12.90 -10.56
CA THR A 115 -4.19 -12.90 -9.39
C THR A 115 -2.86 -12.25 -9.74
N GLN A 116 -2.29 -12.55 -10.91
CA GLN A 116 -1.08 -11.88 -11.39
C GLN A 116 -1.33 -10.38 -11.56
N LEU A 117 -2.41 -9.97 -12.22
CA LEU A 117 -2.74 -8.55 -12.43
C LEU A 117 -2.90 -7.77 -11.12
N ILE A 118 -3.57 -8.35 -10.13
CA ILE A 118 -3.70 -7.74 -8.80
C ILE A 118 -2.34 -7.66 -8.11
N ALA A 119 -1.47 -8.68 -8.26
CA ALA A 119 -0.12 -8.66 -7.73
C ALA A 119 0.74 -7.55 -8.34
N MET A 120 0.70 -7.34 -9.68
CA MET A 120 1.40 -6.23 -10.34
C MET A 120 0.97 -4.89 -9.74
N TYR A 121 -0.33 -4.72 -9.53
CA TYR A 121 -0.86 -3.51 -8.93
C TYR A 121 -0.44 -3.35 -7.46
N PHE A 122 -0.42 -4.42 -6.68
CA PHE A 122 0.12 -4.40 -5.32
C PHE A 122 1.61 -4.09 -5.27
N THR A 123 2.41 -4.54 -6.24
CA THR A 123 3.82 -4.12 -6.39
C THR A 123 3.90 -2.59 -6.51
N LYS A 124 3.07 -1.97 -7.36
CA LYS A 124 3.03 -0.50 -7.49
C LYS A 124 2.67 0.21 -6.18
N LEU A 125 1.66 -0.29 -5.45
CA LEU A 125 1.30 0.29 -4.14
C LEU A 125 2.42 0.11 -3.11
N LYS A 126 3.14 -1.02 -3.15
CA LYS A 126 4.32 -1.28 -2.33
C LYS A 126 5.44 -0.29 -2.62
N ASP A 127 5.71 -0.02 -3.89
CA ASP A 127 6.76 0.88 -4.33
C ASP A 127 6.46 2.33 -3.93
N ILE A 128 5.22 2.80 -4.12
CA ILE A 128 4.76 4.11 -3.64
C ILE A 128 5.00 4.24 -2.13
N THR A 129 4.57 3.24 -1.36
CA THR A 129 4.69 3.25 0.10
C THR A 129 6.15 3.22 0.55
N SER A 130 6.98 2.41 -0.10
CA SER A 130 8.40 2.28 0.23
C SER A 130 9.17 3.56 -0.12
N ALA A 131 8.82 4.21 -1.23
CA ALA A 131 9.40 5.50 -1.63
C ALA A 131 9.03 6.63 -0.66
N GLU A 132 7.82 6.64 -0.10
CA GLU A 132 7.37 7.62 0.88
C GLU A 132 8.00 7.39 2.27
N LEU A 133 8.11 6.13 2.71
CA LEU A 133 8.69 5.79 4.02
C LEU A 133 10.22 5.70 4.01
N LYS A 134 10.86 5.68 2.84
CA LYS A 134 12.30 5.46 2.63
C LYS A 134 12.81 4.15 3.25
N ILE A 135 11.92 3.17 3.43
CA ILE A 135 12.21 1.82 3.94
C ILE A 135 11.40 0.79 3.15
N PRO A 136 11.88 -0.46 3.01
CA PRO A 136 11.06 -1.52 2.44
C PRO A 136 9.86 -1.82 3.32
N ILE A 137 8.72 -2.11 2.70
CA ILE A 137 7.49 -2.51 3.40
C ILE A 137 7.10 -3.94 3.05
N SER A 138 6.63 -4.68 4.05
CA SER A 138 6.17 -6.07 3.92
C SER A 138 4.78 -6.26 4.50
N ASP A 139 4.52 -5.76 5.72
CA ASP A 139 3.28 -6.02 6.43
C ASP A 139 2.20 -4.99 6.09
N VAL A 140 1.01 -5.48 5.71
CA VAL A 140 -0.13 -4.65 5.29
C VAL A 140 -1.46 -5.19 5.80
N VAL A 141 -2.43 -4.30 5.97
CA VAL A 141 -3.86 -4.65 6.03
C VAL A 141 -4.52 -4.15 4.77
N ILE A 142 -5.27 -5.02 4.09
CA ILE A 142 -5.90 -4.72 2.80
C ILE A 142 -7.42 -4.78 2.97
N SER A 143 -8.13 -3.78 2.46
CA SER A 143 -9.59 -3.76 2.45
C SER A 143 -10.16 -4.63 1.32
N VAL A 144 -11.28 -5.29 1.60
CA VAL A 144 -12.07 -6.04 0.62
C VAL A 144 -13.56 -5.84 0.88
N PRO A 145 -14.43 -5.97 -0.14
CA PRO A 145 -15.86 -5.97 0.09
C PRO A 145 -16.31 -7.11 1.01
N GLY A 146 -17.24 -6.84 1.93
CA GLY A 146 -17.71 -7.85 2.89
C GLY A 146 -18.40 -9.05 2.25
N TRP A 147 -18.94 -8.89 1.03
CA TRP A 147 -19.51 -9.96 0.22
C TRP A 147 -18.48 -10.83 -0.51
N PHE A 148 -17.17 -10.58 -0.40
CA PHE A 148 -16.18 -11.47 -1.01
C PHE A 148 -16.28 -12.90 -0.44
N THR A 149 -16.32 -13.87 -1.35
CA THR A 149 -16.27 -15.31 -1.01
C THR A 149 -14.86 -15.74 -0.60
N ASP A 150 -14.74 -16.94 -0.02
CA ASP A 150 -13.49 -17.59 0.37
C ASP A 150 -12.47 -17.60 -0.79
N ILE A 151 -12.85 -18.00 -2.00
CA ILE A 151 -11.94 -18.00 -3.17
C ILE A 151 -11.47 -16.59 -3.56
N GLN A 152 -12.33 -15.59 -3.49
CA GLN A 152 -11.95 -14.21 -3.78
C GLN A 152 -10.98 -13.66 -2.73
N ARG A 153 -11.22 -13.98 -1.45
CA ARG A 153 -10.30 -13.63 -0.35
C ARG A 153 -8.95 -14.30 -0.51
N ARG A 154 -8.91 -15.61 -0.85
CA ARG A 154 -7.67 -16.32 -1.17
C ARG A 154 -6.93 -15.69 -2.33
N SER A 155 -7.60 -15.37 -3.43
CA SER A 155 -6.97 -14.71 -4.59
C SER A 155 -6.31 -13.37 -4.22
N ILE A 156 -6.89 -12.58 -3.30
CA ILE A 156 -6.23 -11.36 -2.79
C ILE A 156 -5.02 -11.69 -1.92
N LEU A 157 -5.08 -12.72 -1.07
CA LEU A 157 -3.94 -13.17 -0.26
C LEU A 157 -2.80 -13.68 -1.14
N ASP A 158 -3.11 -14.51 -2.14
CA ASP A 158 -2.15 -15.06 -3.09
C ASP A 158 -1.49 -13.92 -3.90
N ALA A 159 -2.27 -12.94 -4.37
CA ALA A 159 -1.75 -11.76 -5.05
C ALA A 159 -0.83 -10.92 -4.16
N ALA A 160 -1.16 -10.76 -2.87
CA ALA A 160 -0.31 -10.07 -1.90
C ALA A 160 1.01 -10.82 -1.70
N GLU A 161 0.98 -12.15 -1.58
CA GLU A 161 2.18 -12.98 -1.44
C GLU A 161 3.09 -12.89 -2.67
N VAL A 162 2.52 -12.91 -3.88
CA VAL A 162 3.26 -12.71 -5.14
C VAL A 162 3.95 -11.35 -5.18
N ALA A 163 3.29 -10.28 -4.73
CA ALA A 163 3.88 -8.94 -4.63
C ALA A 163 4.93 -8.78 -3.50
N GLY A 164 5.11 -9.83 -2.68
CA GLY A 164 6.00 -9.82 -1.52
C GLY A 164 5.43 -9.06 -0.32
N LEU A 165 4.10 -8.97 -0.22
CA LEU A 165 3.39 -8.39 0.92
C LEU A 165 2.87 -9.50 1.84
N ASN A 166 3.11 -9.35 3.13
CA ASN A 166 2.48 -10.13 4.18
C ASN A 166 1.17 -9.45 4.60
N CYS A 167 0.04 -9.98 4.14
CA CYS A 167 -1.26 -9.48 4.52
C CYS A 167 -1.61 -9.93 5.95
N LEU A 168 -1.50 -9.04 6.93
CA LEU A 168 -1.82 -9.32 8.34
C LEU A 168 -3.32 -9.55 8.55
N ARG A 169 -4.16 -8.87 7.77
CA ARG A 169 -5.62 -9.03 7.80
C ARG A 169 -6.24 -8.54 6.49
N LEU A 170 -7.21 -9.30 5.98
CA LEU A 170 -8.18 -8.79 5.04
C LEU A 170 -9.33 -8.17 5.84
N MET A 171 -9.60 -6.90 5.62
CA MET A 171 -10.59 -6.15 6.39
C MET A 171 -11.78 -5.79 5.52
N ASN A 172 -12.99 -6.00 6.02
CA ASN A 172 -14.18 -5.56 5.28
C ASN A 172 -14.21 -4.02 5.19
N ASP A 173 -14.52 -3.46 4.02
CA ASP A 173 -14.48 -2.01 3.75
C ASP A 173 -15.25 -1.19 4.83
N THR A 174 -16.49 -1.58 5.12
CA THR A 174 -17.34 -0.92 6.14
C THR A 174 -16.86 -1.16 7.57
N THR A 175 -16.25 -2.31 7.87
CA THR A 175 -15.62 -2.57 9.17
C THR A 175 -14.39 -1.66 9.37
N ALA A 176 -13.62 -1.39 8.33
CA ALA A 176 -12.50 -0.45 8.39
C ALA A 176 -12.97 0.97 8.70
N ALA A 177 -13.99 1.46 8.00
CA ALA A 177 -14.62 2.75 8.29
C ALA A 177 -15.15 2.81 9.73
N ALA A 178 -15.83 1.74 10.19
CA ALA A 178 -16.34 1.62 11.54
C ALA A 178 -15.24 1.64 12.61
N LEU A 179 -14.08 1.03 12.36
CA LEU A 179 -12.92 1.12 13.25
C LEU A 179 -12.40 2.55 13.36
N GLY A 180 -12.25 3.26 12.23
CA GLY A 180 -11.84 4.66 12.20
C GLY A 180 -12.78 5.56 13.00
N TYR A 181 -14.08 5.31 12.91
CA TYR A 181 -15.09 5.99 13.74
C TYR A 181 -14.94 5.62 15.23
N GLY A 182 -14.99 4.33 15.55
CA GLY A 182 -15.08 3.87 16.94
C GLY A 182 -13.87 4.23 17.79
N ILE A 183 -12.66 4.11 17.24
CA ILE A 183 -11.42 4.34 18.00
C ILE A 183 -11.21 5.82 18.35
N THR A 184 -11.71 6.73 17.50
CA THR A 184 -11.55 8.17 17.65
C THR A 184 -12.63 8.81 18.52
N LYS A 185 -13.77 8.13 18.74
CA LYS A 185 -14.81 8.62 19.66
C LYS A 185 -14.39 8.44 21.13
N THR A 186 -14.61 9.50 21.90
CA THR A 186 -14.27 9.58 23.33
C THR A 186 -15.48 9.36 24.24
N ASP A 187 -16.69 9.48 23.68
CA ASP A 187 -17.98 9.50 24.37
C ASP A 187 -18.79 8.20 24.17
N LEU A 188 -18.13 7.10 23.79
CA LEU A 188 -18.79 5.82 23.61
C LEU A 188 -19.27 5.23 24.95
N PRO A 189 -20.50 4.66 25.01
CA PRO A 189 -21.05 4.06 26.23
C PRO A 189 -20.19 2.91 26.77
N GLU A 190 -20.14 2.75 28.10
CA GLU A 190 -19.45 1.59 28.71
C GLU A 190 -20.33 0.34 28.74
N ASP A 191 -21.63 0.52 28.99
CA ASP A 191 -22.61 -0.58 29.06
C ASP A 191 -23.06 -1.01 27.65
N LYS A 192 -23.06 -2.32 27.42
CA LYS A 192 -23.58 -2.94 26.19
C LYS A 192 -25.08 -2.73 26.02
N ALA A 193 -25.85 -2.60 27.09
CA ALA A 193 -27.28 -2.32 27.01
C ALA A 193 -27.55 -0.91 26.43
N GLN A 194 -26.58 -0.01 26.52
CA GLN A 194 -26.64 1.36 26.02
C GLN A 194 -25.81 1.54 24.75
N ALA A 195 -25.44 0.46 24.06
CA ALA A 195 -24.54 0.52 22.91
C ALA A 195 -25.03 1.52 21.84
N ARG A 196 -24.11 2.34 21.34
CA ARG A 196 -24.41 3.29 20.27
C ARG A 196 -24.47 2.55 18.94
N ASN A 197 -25.65 2.48 18.32
CA ASN A 197 -25.82 1.82 17.02
C ASN A 197 -25.66 2.81 15.88
N VAL A 198 -24.70 2.58 15.00
CA VAL A 198 -24.39 3.44 13.86
C VAL A 198 -24.51 2.62 12.58
N VAL A 199 -25.14 3.19 11.55
CA VAL A 199 -25.19 2.61 10.21
C VAL A 199 -24.07 3.22 9.38
N PHE A 200 -23.27 2.38 8.73
CA PHE A 200 -22.28 2.80 7.74
C PHE A 200 -22.80 2.47 6.35
N VAL A 201 -22.87 3.47 5.48
CA VAL A 201 -23.23 3.32 4.08
C VAL A 201 -22.03 3.70 3.21
N ASP A 202 -21.53 2.75 2.44
CA ASP A 202 -20.42 2.93 1.51
C ASP A 202 -20.89 2.67 0.08
N ILE A 203 -20.88 3.71 -0.76
CA ILE A 203 -21.20 3.57 -2.19
C ILE A 203 -20.01 4.05 -3.01
N GLY A 204 -19.23 3.08 -3.48
CA GLY A 204 -18.03 3.32 -4.26
C GLY A 204 -18.28 3.36 -5.77
N HIS A 205 -17.26 3.00 -6.54
CA HIS A 205 -17.34 2.96 -8.01
C HIS A 205 -18.22 1.82 -8.54
N SER A 206 -18.25 0.67 -7.87
CA SER A 206 -18.96 -0.53 -8.37
C SER A 206 -19.80 -1.29 -7.34
N CYS A 207 -19.73 -0.92 -6.06
CA CYS A 207 -20.40 -1.63 -4.97
C CYS A 207 -21.08 -0.65 -4.02
N TYR A 208 -22.19 -1.12 -3.46
CA TYR A 208 -22.93 -0.49 -2.38
C TYR A 208 -22.96 -1.45 -1.19
N ASN A 209 -22.37 -1.02 -0.08
CA ASN A 209 -22.24 -1.78 1.16
C ASN A 209 -22.95 -1.06 2.31
N VAL A 210 -23.69 -1.79 3.12
CA VAL A 210 -24.32 -1.30 4.36
C VAL A 210 -23.88 -2.17 5.52
N ALA A 211 -23.47 -1.56 6.63
CA ALA A 211 -23.21 -2.27 7.88
C ALA A 211 -23.92 -1.59 9.04
N VAL A 212 -24.58 -2.37 9.88
CA VAL A 212 -25.13 -1.91 11.16
C VAL A 212 -24.16 -2.32 12.26
N VAL A 213 -23.70 -1.35 13.05
CA VAL A 213 -22.60 -1.56 13.99
C VAL A 213 -22.97 -1.02 15.36
N SER A 214 -22.79 -1.84 16.40
CA SER A 214 -22.95 -1.42 17.78
C SER A 214 -21.58 -1.10 18.40
N PHE A 215 -21.48 0.07 19.04
CA PHE A 215 -20.27 0.53 19.72
C PHE A 215 -20.45 0.61 21.23
N VAL A 216 -19.43 0.16 21.93
CA VAL A 216 -19.16 0.49 23.34
C VAL A 216 -17.71 0.95 23.47
N LYS A 217 -17.32 1.51 24.62
CA LYS A 217 -15.96 1.97 24.87
C LYS A 217 -14.95 0.84 24.62
N GLY A 218 -14.05 1.05 23.65
CA GLY A 218 -13.00 0.09 23.29
C GLY A 218 -13.46 -1.11 22.46
N GLN A 219 -14.68 -1.13 21.93
CA GLN A 219 -15.15 -2.25 21.09
C GLN A 219 -16.21 -1.83 20.07
N LEU A 220 -16.08 -2.36 18.84
CA LEU A 220 -17.16 -2.40 17.86
C LEU A 220 -17.63 -3.84 17.63
N THR A 221 -18.92 -4.00 17.32
CA THR A 221 -19.51 -5.28 16.92
C THR A 221 -20.39 -5.07 15.70
N ILE A 222 -20.05 -5.72 14.59
CA ILE A 222 -20.90 -5.74 13.39
C ILE A 222 -22.13 -6.60 13.70
N LYS A 223 -23.32 -6.03 13.55
CA LYS A 223 -24.61 -6.70 13.81
C LYS A 223 -25.13 -7.40 12.57
N SER A 224 -25.04 -6.72 11.44
CA SER A 224 -25.48 -7.21 10.14
C SER A 224 -24.78 -6.43 9.03
N THR A 225 -24.78 -7.01 7.83
CA THR A 225 -24.32 -6.35 6.61
C THR A 225 -25.22 -6.71 5.45
N ALA A 226 -25.45 -5.78 4.53
CA ALA A 226 -26.15 -6.03 3.28
C ALA A 226 -25.46 -5.30 2.13
N TYR A 227 -25.72 -5.75 0.90
CA TYR A 227 -24.95 -5.32 -0.25
C TYR A 227 -25.82 -5.25 -1.50
N ASP A 228 -25.52 -4.28 -2.37
CA ASP A 228 -25.78 -4.39 -3.79
C ASP A 228 -24.44 -4.41 -4.53
N ARG A 229 -24.09 -5.58 -5.07
CA ARG A 229 -22.79 -5.85 -5.69
C ARG A 229 -22.64 -5.19 -7.07
N HIS A 230 -23.74 -4.73 -7.67
CA HIS A 230 -23.78 -4.18 -9.01
C HIS A 230 -24.46 -2.80 -8.99
N PHE A 231 -24.07 -1.99 -8.01
CA PHE A 231 -24.54 -0.64 -7.80
C PHE A 231 -23.36 0.25 -7.39
N GLY A 232 -23.06 1.27 -8.18
CA GLY A 232 -22.04 2.26 -7.87
C GLY A 232 -21.89 3.28 -8.99
N GLY A 233 -20.88 4.13 -8.86
CA GLY A 233 -20.63 5.23 -9.80
C GLY A 233 -20.62 4.80 -11.27
N ARG A 234 -20.06 3.63 -11.59
CA ARG A 234 -19.97 3.10 -12.96
C ARG A 234 -21.34 2.83 -13.59
N ASN A 235 -22.33 2.47 -12.78
CA ASN A 235 -23.69 2.19 -13.27
C ASN A 235 -24.39 3.49 -13.66
N PHE A 236 -24.21 4.55 -12.88
CA PHE A 236 -24.68 5.89 -13.24
C PHE A 236 -23.93 6.46 -14.46
N ASP A 237 -22.63 6.17 -14.58
CA ASP A 237 -21.87 6.53 -15.79
C ASP A 237 -22.45 5.81 -17.02
N GLN A 238 -22.86 4.55 -16.89
CA GLN A 238 -23.47 3.80 -17.99
C GLN A 238 -24.83 4.40 -18.42
N VAL A 239 -25.69 4.80 -17.48
CA VAL A 239 -26.97 5.47 -17.80
C VAL A 239 -26.75 6.71 -18.66
N LEU A 240 -25.78 7.55 -18.28
CA LEU A 240 -25.41 8.72 -19.06
C LEU A 240 -24.78 8.33 -20.40
N ALA A 241 -23.96 7.28 -20.44
CA ALA A 241 -23.31 6.82 -21.67
C ALA A 241 -24.31 6.33 -22.70
N ASP A 242 -25.32 5.58 -22.27
CA ASP A 242 -26.39 5.14 -23.15
C ASP A 242 -27.24 6.31 -23.64
N HIS A 243 -27.60 7.26 -22.77
CA HIS A 243 -28.31 8.46 -23.17
C HIS A 243 -27.54 9.28 -24.21
N PHE A 244 -26.27 9.62 -23.93
CA PHE A 244 -25.49 10.42 -24.85
C PHE A 244 -25.12 9.66 -26.13
N ALA A 245 -25.02 8.33 -26.11
CA ALA A 245 -24.86 7.55 -27.33
C ALA A 245 -26.04 7.74 -28.29
N GLU A 246 -27.28 7.74 -27.78
CA GLU A 246 -28.46 7.99 -28.61
C GLU A 246 -28.52 9.46 -29.07
N VAL A 247 -28.25 10.42 -28.19
CA VAL A 247 -28.14 11.85 -28.58
C VAL A 247 -27.12 12.04 -29.70
N ILE A 248 -25.97 11.38 -29.59
CA ILE A 248 -24.91 11.47 -30.61
C ILE A 248 -25.34 10.85 -31.93
N LYS A 249 -25.98 9.68 -31.87
CA LYS A 249 -26.53 9.00 -33.05
C LYS A 249 -27.60 9.83 -33.74
N GLU A 250 -28.48 10.49 -33.00
CA GLU A 250 -29.54 11.32 -33.54
C GLU A 250 -29.03 12.64 -34.10
N LYS A 251 -28.20 13.37 -33.35
CA LYS A 251 -27.74 14.72 -33.70
C LYS A 251 -26.58 14.72 -34.69
N TYR A 252 -25.61 13.83 -34.50
CA TYR A 252 -24.37 13.79 -35.28
C TYR A 252 -24.33 12.64 -36.29
N LYS A 253 -25.36 11.77 -36.32
CA LYS A 253 -25.48 10.65 -37.28
C LYS A 253 -24.32 9.66 -37.22
N ILE A 254 -23.72 9.50 -36.04
CA ILE A 254 -22.61 8.56 -35.80
C ILE A 254 -22.98 7.55 -34.72
N ASP A 255 -22.67 6.27 -34.95
CA ASP A 255 -22.86 5.22 -33.95
C ASP A 255 -21.56 4.97 -33.18
N ILE A 256 -21.47 5.58 -32.00
CA ILE A 256 -20.28 5.43 -31.14
C ILE A 256 -20.17 4.05 -30.50
N LYS A 257 -21.26 3.30 -30.37
CA LYS A 257 -21.23 1.96 -29.73
C LYS A 257 -20.52 0.95 -30.62
N ALA A 258 -20.50 1.19 -31.93
CA ALA A 258 -19.73 0.40 -32.89
C ALA A 258 -18.21 0.64 -32.81
N ASN A 259 -17.75 1.69 -32.12
CA ASN A 259 -16.33 2.02 -31.98
C ASN A 259 -15.92 2.03 -30.49
N PRO A 260 -15.26 0.96 -30.00
CA PRO A 260 -14.87 0.85 -28.59
C PRO A 260 -14.04 2.03 -28.07
N LYS A 261 -13.16 2.61 -28.91
CA LYS A 261 -12.32 3.74 -28.51
C LYS A 261 -13.16 5.03 -28.36
N ALA A 262 -14.12 5.26 -29.26
CA ALA A 262 -15.04 6.40 -29.17
C ALA A 262 -15.96 6.29 -27.95
N LEU A 263 -16.54 5.10 -27.72
CA LEU A 263 -17.34 4.83 -26.52
C LEU A 263 -16.53 5.03 -25.24
N PHE A 264 -15.27 4.61 -25.22
CA PHE A 264 -14.40 4.78 -24.07
C PHE A 264 -14.05 6.26 -23.80
N ARG A 265 -13.80 7.06 -24.85
CA ARG A 265 -13.66 8.53 -24.74
C ARG A 265 -14.91 9.17 -24.15
N LEU A 266 -16.09 8.77 -24.62
CA LEU A 266 -17.36 9.25 -24.07
C LEU A 266 -17.48 8.93 -22.58
N ARG A 267 -17.28 7.66 -22.18
CA ARG A 267 -17.37 7.22 -20.77
C ARG A 267 -16.43 8.02 -19.86
N THR A 268 -15.22 8.34 -20.33
CA THR A 268 -14.25 9.16 -19.59
C THR A 268 -14.76 10.60 -19.37
N ALA A 269 -15.38 11.21 -20.38
CA ALA A 269 -16.00 12.53 -20.26
C ALA A 269 -17.22 12.51 -19.33
N ILE A 270 -18.00 11.43 -19.38
CA ILE A 270 -19.19 11.23 -18.56
C ILE A 270 -18.88 11.10 -17.07
N GLU A 271 -17.79 10.41 -16.70
CA GLU A 271 -17.38 10.32 -15.30
C GLU A 271 -17.15 11.72 -14.70
N LYS A 272 -16.53 12.62 -15.49
CA LYS A 272 -16.34 14.03 -15.11
C LYS A 272 -17.68 14.77 -15.05
N LEU A 273 -18.53 14.61 -16.07
CA LEU A 273 -19.86 15.22 -16.15
C LEU A 273 -20.71 14.89 -14.92
N LYS A 274 -20.79 13.61 -14.54
CA LYS A 274 -21.54 13.13 -13.36
C LYS A 274 -21.06 13.81 -12.07
N LYS A 275 -19.74 13.98 -11.90
CA LYS A 275 -19.18 14.69 -10.75
C LYS A 275 -19.60 16.16 -10.73
N VAL A 276 -19.59 16.83 -11.88
CA VAL A 276 -20.07 18.22 -12.01
C VAL A 276 -21.55 18.34 -11.63
N LEU A 277 -22.39 17.39 -12.06
CA LEU A 277 -23.82 17.34 -11.71
C LEU A 277 -24.09 17.12 -10.21
N SER A 278 -23.12 16.56 -9.48
CA SER A 278 -23.25 16.42 -8.01
C SER A 278 -23.15 17.77 -7.29
N ALA A 279 -22.47 18.76 -7.90
CA ALA A 279 -22.34 20.11 -7.37
C ALA A 279 -23.30 21.11 -8.05
N ASN A 280 -23.52 20.97 -9.36
CA ASN A 280 -24.28 21.92 -10.19
C ASN A 280 -25.59 21.30 -10.70
N ASN A 281 -26.58 22.14 -11.02
CA ASN A 281 -27.88 21.68 -11.53
C ASN A 281 -27.86 21.33 -13.03
N GLN A 282 -26.81 21.68 -13.76
CA GLN A 282 -26.60 21.32 -15.15
C GLN A 282 -25.10 21.22 -15.43
N ALA A 283 -24.74 20.46 -16.47
CA ALA A 283 -23.35 20.31 -16.88
C ALA A 283 -23.24 20.14 -18.40
N PRO A 284 -22.29 20.83 -19.06
CA PRO A 284 -22.00 20.62 -20.47
C PRO A 284 -21.14 19.38 -20.68
N LEU A 285 -21.48 18.57 -21.69
CA LEU A 285 -20.63 17.51 -22.23
C LEU A 285 -19.96 18.03 -23.49
N ASN A 286 -18.63 18.11 -23.48
CA ASN A 286 -17.83 18.45 -24.66
C ASN A 286 -16.78 17.35 -24.88
N VAL A 287 -16.80 16.72 -26.06
CA VAL A 287 -15.85 15.68 -26.45
C VAL A 287 -15.36 15.97 -27.86
N GLU A 288 -14.11 16.37 -27.97
CA GLU A 288 -13.46 16.67 -29.25
C GLU A 288 -13.12 15.39 -30.02
N SER A 289 -13.27 15.45 -31.35
CA SER A 289 -12.88 14.41 -32.29
C SER A 289 -13.27 13.00 -31.81
N ILE A 290 -14.53 12.83 -31.39
CA ILE A 290 -14.99 11.60 -30.77
C ILE A 290 -14.88 10.42 -31.75
N MET A 291 -15.24 10.68 -33.02
CA MET A 291 -15.16 9.78 -34.15
C MET A 291 -15.29 10.60 -35.45
N ASN A 292 -14.55 10.24 -36.50
CA ASN A 292 -14.58 10.90 -37.81
C ASN A 292 -14.36 12.43 -37.75
N ASP A 293 -13.48 12.89 -36.85
CA ASP A 293 -13.17 14.30 -36.60
C ASP A 293 -14.39 15.17 -36.24
N ILE A 294 -15.46 14.54 -35.72
CA ILE A 294 -16.65 15.24 -35.22
C ILE A 294 -16.48 15.56 -33.74
N ASP A 295 -16.70 16.83 -33.40
CA ASP A 295 -16.82 17.29 -32.02
C ASP A 295 -18.27 17.17 -31.52
N VAL A 296 -18.43 16.61 -30.33
CA VAL A 296 -19.72 16.48 -29.67
C VAL A 296 -19.85 17.54 -28.58
N SER A 297 -20.96 18.28 -28.63
CA SER A 297 -21.36 19.21 -27.58
C SER A 297 -22.84 19.01 -27.25
N ALA A 298 -23.12 18.79 -25.97
CA ALA A 298 -24.44 18.62 -25.41
C ALA A 298 -24.49 19.18 -23.98
N ILE A 299 -25.70 19.30 -23.42
CA ILE A 299 -25.90 19.71 -22.03
C ILE A 299 -26.95 18.77 -21.42
N ILE A 300 -26.83 18.51 -20.13
CA ILE A 300 -27.82 17.77 -19.35
C ILE A 300 -28.02 18.44 -18.00
N THR A 301 -29.25 18.40 -17.50
CA THR A 301 -29.60 18.83 -16.16
C THR A 301 -29.48 17.69 -15.14
N ARG A 302 -29.32 18.04 -13.86
CA ARG A 302 -29.36 17.06 -12.76
C ARG A 302 -30.71 16.34 -12.74
N GLN A 303 -31.80 17.08 -12.97
CA GLN A 303 -33.14 16.51 -12.99
C GLN A 303 -33.27 15.41 -14.06
N GLU A 304 -32.88 15.69 -15.30
CA GLU A 304 -32.90 14.69 -16.38
C GLU A 304 -32.02 13.47 -16.05
N PHE A 305 -30.82 13.69 -15.50
CA PHE A 305 -29.95 12.59 -15.07
C PHE A 305 -30.62 11.72 -13.99
N GLU A 306 -31.28 12.33 -13.02
CA GLU A 306 -32.00 11.62 -11.96
C GLU A 306 -33.21 10.87 -12.49
N GLU A 307 -33.96 11.45 -13.43
CA GLU A 307 -35.07 10.78 -14.13
C GLU A 307 -34.59 9.56 -14.93
N LEU A 308 -33.49 9.69 -15.68
CA LEU A 308 -32.88 8.55 -16.40
C LEU A 308 -32.38 7.45 -15.44
N SER A 309 -32.01 7.82 -14.22
CA SER A 309 -31.43 6.93 -13.23
C SER A 309 -32.43 6.32 -12.24
N GLN A 310 -33.75 6.53 -12.40
CA GLN A 310 -34.75 6.09 -11.41
C GLN A 310 -34.66 4.60 -11.08
N HIS A 311 -34.47 3.74 -12.09
CA HIS A 311 -34.32 2.30 -11.91
C HIS A 311 -33.12 1.92 -11.01
N LEU A 312 -32.06 2.73 -10.98
CA LEU A 312 -30.98 2.57 -10.00
C LEU A 312 -31.44 3.14 -8.65
N LEU A 313 -31.95 4.37 -8.62
CA LEU A 313 -32.33 5.04 -7.39
C LEU A 313 -33.36 4.25 -6.55
N ASP A 314 -34.24 3.48 -7.19
CA ASP A 314 -35.22 2.61 -6.52
C ASP A 314 -34.59 1.40 -5.81
N ARG A 315 -33.35 1.04 -6.15
CA ARG A 315 -32.59 -0.04 -5.49
C ARG A 315 -31.90 0.39 -4.19
N ILE A 316 -31.88 1.69 -3.87
CA ILE A 316 -31.15 2.21 -2.69
C ILE A 316 -31.68 1.63 -1.37
N GLU A 317 -33.00 1.50 -1.24
CA GLU A 317 -33.64 1.09 0.02
C GLU A 317 -33.42 -0.39 0.34
N GLY A 318 -33.19 -1.24 -0.67
CA GLY A 318 -33.07 -2.70 -0.51
C GLY A 318 -32.00 -3.10 0.52
N PRO A 319 -30.72 -2.74 0.32
CA PRO A 319 -29.66 -3.02 1.29
C PRO A 319 -29.87 -2.34 2.65
N LEU A 320 -30.45 -1.14 2.72
CA LEU A 320 -30.73 -0.46 3.99
C LEU A 320 -31.74 -1.27 4.84
N SER A 321 -32.86 -1.65 4.20
CA SER A 321 -33.92 -2.43 4.82
C SER A 321 -33.43 -3.80 5.25
N GLN A 322 -32.68 -4.50 4.37
CA GLN A 322 -32.12 -5.80 4.69
C GLN A 322 -31.15 -5.73 5.89
N ALA A 323 -30.21 -4.78 5.89
CA ALA A 323 -29.26 -4.66 6.97
C ALA A 323 -29.96 -4.34 8.31
N LEU A 324 -30.93 -3.42 8.30
CA LEU A 324 -31.70 -3.08 9.50
C LEU A 324 -32.48 -4.29 10.03
N GLN A 325 -33.23 -4.97 9.17
CA GLN A 325 -34.00 -6.16 9.54
C GLN A 325 -33.12 -7.25 10.13
N GLU A 326 -31.99 -7.57 9.48
CA GLU A 326 -31.06 -8.60 9.94
C GLU A 326 -30.32 -8.22 11.23
N SER A 327 -30.21 -6.92 11.55
CA SER A 327 -29.60 -6.46 12.80
C SER A 327 -30.47 -6.73 14.04
N GLY A 328 -31.77 -6.89 13.85
CA GLY A 328 -32.78 -6.96 14.90
C GLY A 328 -33.07 -5.62 15.60
N LEU A 329 -32.54 -4.51 15.09
CA LEU A 329 -32.78 -3.16 15.60
C LEU A 329 -33.92 -2.48 14.84
N LYS A 330 -34.57 -1.52 15.49
CA LYS A 330 -35.54 -0.62 14.88
C LYS A 330 -34.89 0.68 14.42
N LEU A 331 -35.59 1.45 13.59
CA LEU A 331 -35.14 2.78 13.15
C LEU A 331 -34.83 3.73 14.32
N GLU A 332 -35.63 3.66 15.38
CA GLU A 332 -35.47 4.47 16.62
C GLU A 332 -34.18 4.13 17.38
N ASP A 333 -33.68 2.90 17.26
CA ASP A 333 -32.44 2.44 17.93
C ASP A 333 -31.17 2.93 17.22
N ILE A 334 -31.29 3.48 16.01
CA ILE A 334 -30.17 3.99 15.22
C ILE A 334 -29.80 5.39 15.69
N HIS A 335 -28.57 5.54 16.18
CA HIS A 335 -28.04 6.82 16.64
C HIS A 335 -27.68 7.75 15.47
N SER A 336 -26.91 7.26 14.49
CA SER A 336 -26.38 8.07 13.39
C SER A 336 -26.14 7.22 12.13
N ILE A 337 -26.06 7.91 10.97
CA ILE A 337 -25.79 7.29 9.67
C ILE A 337 -24.54 7.92 9.08
N GLU A 338 -23.43 7.20 9.09
CA GLU A 338 -22.15 7.65 8.52
C GLU A 338 -22.06 7.21 7.05
N VAL A 339 -21.80 8.16 6.15
CA VAL A 339 -21.72 7.88 4.71
C VAL A 339 -20.32 8.09 4.15
N VAL A 340 -19.81 7.08 3.46
CA VAL A 340 -18.49 7.06 2.80
C VAL A 340 -18.60 6.58 1.36
N GLY A 341 -17.53 6.69 0.59
CA GLY A 341 -17.51 6.27 -0.81
C GLY A 341 -18.02 7.37 -1.76
N GLY A 342 -17.32 7.54 -2.88
CA GLY A 342 -17.47 8.72 -3.73
C GLY A 342 -18.85 8.91 -4.37
N SER A 343 -19.62 7.83 -4.56
CA SER A 343 -20.94 7.92 -5.19
C SER A 343 -22.03 8.40 -4.22
N THR A 344 -21.79 8.35 -2.90
CA THR A 344 -22.70 8.98 -1.91
C THR A 344 -22.76 10.50 -2.04
N ARG A 345 -21.93 11.11 -2.89
CA ARG A 345 -21.97 12.55 -3.18
C ARG A 345 -23.12 12.97 -4.08
N ILE A 346 -23.74 12.02 -4.80
CA ILE A 346 -24.91 12.28 -5.64
C ILE A 346 -26.09 12.71 -4.75
N PRO A 347 -26.71 13.89 -4.98
CA PRO A 347 -27.76 14.43 -4.10
C PRO A 347 -28.96 13.50 -3.86
N SER A 348 -29.55 12.93 -4.92
CA SER A 348 -30.68 12.00 -4.82
C SER A 348 -30.37 10.72 -4.03
N ILE A 349 -29.11 10.26 -4.03
CA ILE A 349 -28.68 9.13 -3.20
C ILE A 349 -28.73 9.53 -1.72
N LYS A 350 -28.19 10.70 -1.36
CA LYS A 350 -28.22 11.22 0.02
C LYS A 350 -29.65 11.38 0.51
N GLU A 351 -30.50 11.98 -0.31
CA GLU A 351 -31.90 12.21 0.03
C GLU A 351 -32.63 10.90 0.32
N ARG A 352 -32.48 9.88 -0.53
CA ARG A 352 -33.13 8.58 -0.33
C ARG A 352 -32.65 7.85 0.92
N ILE A 353 -31.35 7.89 1.21
CA ILE A 353 -30.81 7.31 2.45
C ILE A 353 -31.37 8.05 3.67
N SER A 354 -31.34 9.39 3.65
CA SER A 354 -31.85 10.23 4.75
C SER A 354 -33.35 10.01 4.97
N LYS A 355 -34.14 9.96 3.89
CA LYS A 355 -35.57 9.70 3.91
C LYS A 355 -35.91 8.32 4.49
N PHE A 356 -35.16 7.28 4.12
CA PHE A 356 -35.36 5.92 4.65
C PHE A 356 -35.21 5.88 6.17
N PHE A 357 -34.17 6.55 6.72
CA PHE A 357 -33.94 6.57 8.17
C PHE A 357 -34.73 7.66 8.92
N GLY A 358 -35.30 8.64 8.22
CA GLY A 358 -35.91 9.83 8.83
C GLY A 358 -34.90 10.65 9.65
N LYS A 359 -33.62 10.61 9.29
CA LYS A 359 -32.49 11.21 10.04
C LYS A 359 -31.51 11.88 9.08
N GLU A 360 -30.84 12.93 9.55
CA GLU A 360 -29.75 13.56 8.82
C GLU A 360 -28.54 12.63 8.68
N LEU A 361 -27.79 12.77 7.58
CA LEU A 361 -26.58 12.00 7.35
C LEU A 361 -25.38 12.65 8.02
N ASN A 362 -24.47 11.82 8.54
CA ASN A 362 -23.24 12.23 9.16
C ASN A 362 -22.05 12.04 8.21
N TYR A 363 -21.12 13.00 8.31
CA TYR A 363 -19.91 13.07 7.49
C TYR A 363 -18.67 13.22 8.39
N THR A 364 -18.66 12.56 9.56
CA THR A 364 -17.57 12.73 10.53
C THR A 364 -16.29 12.04 10.06
N LEU A 365 -16.43 11.07 9.16
CA LEU A 365 -15.34 10.42 8.46
C LEU A 365 -15.05 11.10 7.12
N ASN A 366 -13.77 11.17 6.74
CA ASN A 366 -13.42 11.54 5.37
C ASN A 366 -13.89 10.44 4.41
N GLN A 367 -14.80 10.80 3.49
CA GLN A 367 -15.50 9.85 2.64
C GLN A 367 -14.60 9.05 1.68
N ASP A 368 -13.43 9.55 1.33
CA ASP A 368 -12.49 8.87 0.41
C ASP A 368 -11.35 8.15 1.15
N GLU A 369 -11.08 8.52 2.40
CA GLU A 369 -9.91 8.04 3.15
C GLU A 369 -10.26 7.09 4.31
N ALA A 370 -11.52 7.05 4.73
CA ALA A 370 -11.96 6.32 5.93
C ALA A 370 -11.55 4.85 5.94
N VAL A 371 -11.68 4.17 4.80
CA VAL A 371 -11.34 2.76 4.65
C VAL A 371 -9.84 2.53 4.81
N ALA A 372 -9.00 3.26 4.06
CA ALA A 372 -7.55 3.14 4.15
C ALA A 372 -7.04 3.47 5.56
N ARG A 373 -7.56 4.54 6.18
CA ARG A 373 -7.22 4.90 7.57
C ARG A 373 -7.62 3.80 8.55
N GLY A 374 -8.80 3.21 8.40
CA GLY A 374 -9.25 2.07 9.18
C GLY A 374 -8.34 0.85 9.05
N CYS A 375 -7.90 0.53 7.83
CA CYS A 375 -6.92 -0.52 7.59
C CYS A 375 -5.57 -0.24 8.26
N ALA A 376 -5.07 1.01 8.21
CA ALA A 376 -3.82 1.37 8.87
C ALA A 376 -3.94 1.29 10.40
N LEU A 377 -5.07 1.71 10.98
CA LEU A 377 -5.36 1.51 12.41
C LEU A 377 -5.37 0.03 12.79
N GLN A 378 -5.99 -0.81 11.97
CA GLN A 378 -6.00 -2.26 12.19
C GLN A 378 -4.59 -2.87 12.06
N CYS A 379 -3.78 -2.37 11.14
CA CYS A 379 -2.38 -2.77 11.00
C CYS A 379 -1.57 -2.34 12.23
N ALA A 380 -1.86 -1.16 12.80
CA ALA A 380 -1.23 -0.68 14.04
C ALA A 380 -1.58 -1.57 15.23
N ILE A 381 -2.86 -1.98 15.36
CA ILE A 381 -3.34 -2.90 16.41
C ILE A 381 -2.60 -4.26 16.34
N LEU A 382 -2.29 -4.73 15.13
CA LEU A 382 -1.60 -6.02 14.93
C LEU A 382 -0.08 -5.90 15.04
N SER A 383 0.47 -4.69 15.09
CA SER A 383 1.91 -4.47 15.18
C SER A 383 2.42 -4.76 16.59
N PRO A 384 3.50 -5.54 16.77
CA PRO A 384 4.14 -5.71 18.07
C PRO A 384 4.91 -4.47 18.53
N VAL A 385 5.19 -3.52 17.62
CA VAL A 385 6.01 -2.33 17.89
C VAL A 385 5.14 -1.10 18.18
N PHE A 386 4.04 -0.92 17.42
CA PHE A 386 3.17 0.23 17.59
C PHE A 386 2.12 -0.03 18.68
N LYS A 387 2.21 0.72 19.78
CA LYS A 387 1.17 0.70 20.82
C LYS A 387 0.07 1.68 20.47
N VAL A 388 -1.13 1.16 20.27
CA VAL A 388 -2.36 1.94 20.06
C VAL A 388 -3.34 1.70 21.20
N ARG A 389 -4.36 2.56 21.30
CA ARG A 389 -5.47 2.37 22.25
C ARG A 389 -6.11 0.99 22.00
N GLU A 390 -6.31 0.23 23.07
CA GLU A 390 -6.98 -1.07 22.97
C GLU A 390 -8.39 -0.88 22.39
N PHE A 391 -8.63 -1.53 21.25
CA PHE A 391 -9.91 -1.48 20.58
C PHE A 391 -10.20 -2.83 19.90
N THR A 392 -11.26 -3.49 20.33
CA THR A 392 -11.65 -4.81 19.81
C THR A 392 -12.59 -4.67 18.61
N VAL A 393 -12.26 -5.36 17.52
CA VAL A 393 -13.10 -5.44 16.31
C VAL A 393 -13.75 -6.81 16.25
N ARG A 394 -15.07 -6.89 16.45
CA ARG A 394 -15.86 -8.11 16.22
C ARG A 394 -16.63 -8.01 14.91
N ASP A 395 -16.18 -8.75 13.92
CA ASP A 395 -16.76 -8.79 12.58
C ASP A 395 -17.47 -10.14 12.36
N ILE A 396 -18.14 -10.32 11.23
CA ILE A 396 -18.99 -11.45 10.90
C ILE A 396 -18.76 -11.98 9.48
N ILE A 397 -19.14 -13.24 9.21
CA ILE A 397 -19.20 -13.76 7.82
C ILE A 397 -20.54 -13.48 7.15
N ASN A 398 -20.50 -13.23 5.86
CA ASN A 398 -21.70 -13.00 5.05
C ASN A 398 -22.39 -14.32 4.62
N TYR A 399 -21.61 -15.32 4.22
CA TYR A 399 -22.13 -16.57 3.66
C TYR A 399 -21.97 -17.74 4.64
N PRO A 400 -23.05 -18.49 4.92
CA PRO A 400 -22.98 -19.66 5.78
C PRO A 400 -22.16 -20.78 5.13
N ILE A 401 -21.38 -21.50 5.94
CA ILE A 401 -20.53 -22.62 5.51
C ILE A 401 -20.98 -23.90 6.21
N LYS A 402 -21.19 -24.94 5.42
CA LYS A 402 -21.44 -26.29 5.89
C LYS A 402 -20.27 -27.23 5.60
N ILE A 403 -20.11 -28.23 6.46
CA ILE A 403 -19.16 -29.32 6.26
C ILE A 403 -19.96 -30.61 6.04
N LYS A 404 -19.55 -31.39 5.05
CA LYS A 404 -20.11 -32.68 4.65
C LYS A 404 -19.10 -33.79 4.89
N TRP A 405 -19.60 -35.01 5.14
CA TRP A 405 -18.79 -36.21 5.29
C TRP A 405 -19.58 -37.46 4.89
N GLU A 406 -18.88 -38.55 4.63
CA GLU A 406 -19.49 -39.85 4.35
C GLU A 406 -19.92 -40.54 5.64
N SER A 407 -21.12 -41.13 5.65
CA SER A 407 -21.60 -41.98 6.73
C SER A 407 -20.90 -43.34 6.70
N ILE A 408 -20.87 -44.01 7.85
CA ILE A 408 -20.31 -45.36 7.99
C ILE A 408 -21.40 -46.36 8.39
N PRO A 409 -21.32 -47.64 7.95
CA PRO A 409 -22.32 -48.66 8.28
C PRO A 409 -22.52 -48.88 9.78
N GLU A 410 -21.46 -48.68 10.58
CA GLU A 410 -21.53 -48.85 12.04
C GLU A 410 -22.34 -47.75 12.75
N ILE A 411 -22.69 -46.65 12.07
CA ILE A 411 -23.52 -45.56 12.61
C ILE A 411 -24.60 -45.19 11.57
N PRO A 412 -25.69 -45.98 11.48
CA PRO A 412 -26.71 -45.82 10.45
C PRO A 412 -27.42 -44.46 10.47
N ASP A 413 -27.57 -43.89 11.67
CA ASP A 413 -28.27 -42.62 11.91
C ASP A 413 -27.32 -41.40 11.97
N GLU A 414 -26.06 -41.55 11.51
CA GLU A 414 -25.13 -40.42 11.46
C GLU A 414 -25.60 -39.38 10.44
N GLY A 415 -25.81 -38.13 10.87
CA GLY A 415 -25.98 -37.02 9.92
C GLY A 415 -24.76 -36.91 9.01
N THR A 416 -24.93 -36.46 7.76
CA THR A 416 -23.85 -36.38 6.77
C THR A 416 -23.43 -34.96 6.43
N GLU A 417 -24.09 -33.96 7.02
CA GLU A 417 -23.74 -32.56 6.88
C GLU A 417 -24.12 -31.72 8.11
N LEU A 418 -23.40 -30.63 8.33
CA LEU A 418 -23.67 -29.65 9.39
C LEU A 418 -23.31 -28.24 8.93
N VAL A 419 -24.20 -27.27 9.16
CA VAL A 419 -23.86 -25.85 9.05
C VAL A 419 -22.96 -25.47 10.22
N VAL A 420 -21.66 -25.40 9.97
CA VAL A 420 -20.64 -25.17 11.01
C VAL A 420 -20.54 -23.69 11.36
N PHE A 421 -20.62 -22.84 10.33
CA PHE A 421 -20.57 -21.40 10.48
C PHE A 421 -21.81 -20.80 9.83
N PRO A 422 -22.85 -20.45 10.61
CA PRO A 422 -24.06 -19.83 10.07
C PRO A 422 -23.78 -18.40 9.57
N LYS A 423 -24.74 -17.82 8.84
CA LYS A 423 -24.70 -16.40 8.45
C LYS A 423 -24.54 -15.54 9.71
N ASN A 424 -23.76 -14.47 9.59
CA ASN A 424 -23.40 -13.55 10.67
C ASN A 424 -22.57 -14.18 11.80
N ASN A 425 -22.02 -15.40 11.63
CA ASN A 425 -21.10 -15.97 12.61
C ASN A 425 -19.86 -15.06 12.77
N SER A 426 -19.44 -14.82 14.01
CA SER A 426 -18.31 -13.94 14.32
C SER A 426 -16.98 -14.47 13.76
N ILE A 427 -16.09 -13.56 13.37
CA ILE A 427 -14.71 -13.90 12.97
C ILE A 427 -13.68 -13.28 13.93
N PRO A 428 -12.59 -14.01 14.26
CA PRO A 428 -12.35 -15.43 13.97
C PRO A 428 -13.29 -16.35 14.77
N SER A 429 -13.44 -17.61 14.34
CA SER A 429 -14.26 -18.62 15.04
C SER A 429 -13.69 -20.02 14.89
N THR A 430 -13.87 -20.86 15.91
CA THR A 430 -13.45 -22.26 15.93
C THR A 430 -14.64 -23.14 16.30
N LYS A 431 -14.82 -24.23 15.56
CA LYS A 431 -15.78 -25.30 15.86
C LYS A 431 -15.07 -26.65 15.87
N ILE A 432 -15.36 -27.45 16.89
CA ILE A 432 -14.80 -28.80 17.03
C ILE A 432 -15.86 -29.78 16.57
N LEU A 433 -15.55 -30.54 15.52
CA LEU A 433 -16.35 -31.65 15.03
C LEU A 433 -15.79 -32.94 15.61
N THR A 434 -16.66 -33.86 16.03
CA THR A 434 -16.25 -35.17 16.56
C THR A 434 -16.80 -36.25 15.64
N PHE A 435 -15.90 -37.08 15.13
CA PHE A 435 -16.19 -38.20 14.25
C PHE A 435 -15.80 -39.51 14.92
N TYR A 436 -16.49 -40.58 14.56
CA TYR A 436 -16.19 -41.93 15.02
C TYR A 436 -15.80 -42.76 13.81
N ARG A 437 -14.53 -43.14 13.67
CA ARG A 437 -13.99 -43.74 12.43
C ARG A 437 -12.97 -44.83 12.73
N LYS A 438 -12.88 -45.85 11.86
CA LYS A 438 -11.84 -46.91 11.91
C LYS A 438 -10.74 -46.72 10.88
N GLN A 439 -10.97 -45.90 9.85
CA GLN A 439 -10.07 -45.71 8.71
C GLN A 439 -10.02 -44.24 8.29
N PRO A 440 -9.00 -43.83 7.50
CA PRO A 440 -8.94 -42.49 6.93
C PRO A 440 -10.22 -42.10 6.23
N PHE A 441 -10.58 -40.83 6.32
CA PHE A 441 -11.81 -40.29 5.76
C PHE A 441 -11.62 -38.84 5.36
N ASP A 442 -12.57 -38.34 4.57
CA ASP A 442 -12.56 -36.97 4.08
C ASP A 442 -13.76 -36.19 4.60
N ILE A 443 -13.56 -34.89 4.78
CA ILE A 443 -14.63 -33.93 4.98
C ILE A 443 -14.54 -32.84 3.91
N GLU A 444 -15.68 -32.34 3.46
CA GLU A 444 -15.75 -31.29 2.45
C GLU A 444 -16.50 -30.07 2.94
N ALA A 445 -15.99 -28.88 2.65
CA ALA A 445 -16.63 -27.62 2.97
C ALA A 445 -17.29 -27.01 1.73
N HIS A 446 -18.52 -26.54 1.91
CA HIS A 446 -19.34 -25.92 0.88
C HIS A 446 -20.11 -24.73 1.47
N TYR A 447 -20.47 -23.74 0.65
CA TYR A 447 -21.48 -22.78 1.08
C TYR A 447 -22.82 -23.48 1.31
N SER A 448 -23.49 -23.14 2.41
CA SER A 448 -24.78 -23.73 2.76
C SER A 448 -25.91 -23.21 1.89
N GLU A 449 -25.76 -22.02 1.30
CA GLU A 449 -26.75 -21.35 0.46
C GLU A 449 -26.11 -20.91 -0.87
N PRO A 450 -25.86 -21.84 -1.82
CA PRO A 450 -25.20 -21.55 -3.09
C PRO A 450 -25.88 -20.47 -3.95
N ASP A 451 -27.19 -20.30 -3.83
CA ASP A 451 -27.92 -19.30 -4.63
C ASP A 451 -27.68 -17.86 -4.15
N LYS A 452 -27.08 -17.68 -2.95
CA LYS A 452 -26.81 -16.34 -2.37
C LYS A 452 -25.39 -15.83 -2.63
N ILE A 453 -24.48 -16.68 -3.11
CA ILE A 453 -23.12 -16.24 -3.52
C ILE A 453 -23.16 -15.67 -4.94
N PRO A 454 -22.13 -14.91 -5.38
CA PRO A 454 -22.06 -14.38 -6.74
C PRO A 454 -22.27 -15.47 -7.81
N ALA A 455 -23.13 -15.21 -8.79
CA ALA A 455 -23.49 -16.20 -9.79
C ALA A 455 -22.26 -16.64 -10.61
N GLY A 456 -22.11 -17.95 -10.77
CA GLY A 456 -20.97 -18.59 -11.44
C GLY A 456 -19.85 -19.04 -10.49
N ILE A 457 -19.79 -18.52 -9.25
CA ILE A 457 -18.80 -18.99 -8.29
C ILE A 457 -19.11 -20.42 -7.85
N ASN A 458 -18.09 -21.28 -7.89
CA ASN A 458 -18.19 -22.65 -7.39
C ASN A 458 -18.51 -22.64 -5.88
N PRO A 459 -19.60 -23.31 -5.44
CA PRO A 459 -19.96 -23.36 -4.04
C PRO A 459 -18.99 -24.17 -3.15
N TRP A 460 -18.12 -24.98 -3.74
CA TRP A 460 -17.10 -25.77 -3.05
C TRP A 460 -15.98 -24.86 -2.51
N ILE A 461 -15.58 -25.09 -1.26
CA ILE A 461 -14.55 -24.30 -0.56
C ILE A 461 -13.26 -25.11 -0.40
N GLY A 462 -13.39 -26.40 -0.05
CA GLY A 462 -12.23 -27.26 0.16
C GLY A 462 -12.58 -28.68 0.57
N ARG A 463 -11.60 -29.58 0.40
CA ARG A 463 -11.62 -30.97 0.86
C ARG A 463 -10.47 -31.19 1.82
N PHE A 464 -10.75 -31.84 2.93
CA PHE A 464 -9.79 -32.08 4.01
C PHE A 464 -9.75 -33.58 4.29
N SER A 465 -8.61 -34.20 4.01
CA SER A 465 -8.39 -35.63 4.18
C SER A 465 -7.65 -35.92 5.47
N ILE A 466 -8.33 -36.60 6.41
CA ILE A 466 -7.75 -37.03 7.67
C ILE A 466 -7.16 -38.43 7.46
N LYS A 467 -5.82 -38.52 7.54
CA LYS A 467 -5.06 -39.77 7.33
C LYS A 467 -4.64 -40.39 8.66
N GLY A 468 -4.10 -41.61 8.62
CA GLY A 468 -3.56 -42.29 9.80
C GLY A 468 -4.59 -42.69 10.87
N VAL A 469 -5.89 -42.61 10.55
CA VAL A 469 -6.95 -43.09 11.44
C VAL A 469 -6.93 -44.61 11.46
N THR A 470 -6.74 -45.18 12.64
CA THR A 470 -6.80 -46.62 12.91
C THR A 470 -7.89 -46.89 13.96
N PRO A 471 -8.44 -48.12 14.02
CA PRO A 471 -9.35 -48.50 15.11
C PRO A 471 -8.62 -48.48 16.46
N THR A 472 -9.38 -48.50 17.55
CA THR A 472 -8.80 -48.64 18.90
C THR A 472 -8.13 -50.00 19.05
N GLU A 473 -7.37 -50.20 20.13
CA GLU A 473 -6.72 -51.50 20.42
C GLU A 473 -7.73 -52.65 20.54
N ALA A 474 -8.98 -52.34 20.92
CA ALA A 474 -10.09 -53.28 20.98
C ALA A 474 -10.78 -53.51 19.61
N GLY A 475 -10.31 -52.89 18.52
CA GLY A 475 -10.94 -52.95 17.20
C GLY A 475 -12.19 -52.06 17.05
N GLU A 476 -12.48 -51.20 18.04
CA GLU A 476 -13.64 -50.31 18.05
C GLU A 476 -13.37 -49.01 17.28
N LEU A 477 -14.41 -48.18 17.13
CA LEU A 477 -14.32 -46.87 16.49
C LEU A 477 -13.42 -45.93 17.30
N SER A 478 -12.45 -45.31 16.63
CA SER A 478 -11.65 -44.23 17.23
C SER A 478 -12.43 -42.92 17.21
N ILE A 479 -12.35 -42.17 18.30
CA ILE A 479 -12.97 -40.85 18.43
C ILE A 479 -12.00 -39.81 17.87
N ILE A 480 -12.35 -39.18 16.76
CA ILE A 480 -11.52 -38.20 16.07
C ILE A 480 -12.11 -36.81 16.25
N LYS A 481 -11.33 -35.89 16.81
CA LYS A 481 -11.70 -34.47 16.92
C LYS A 481 -11.02 -33.66 15.83
N VAL A 482 -11.81 -32.90 15.08
CA VAL A 482 -11.35 -32.05 13.97
C VAL A 482 -11.74 -30.60 14.26
N LYS A 483 -10.77 -29.68 14.21
CA LYS A 483 -11.01 -28.25 14.43
C LYS A 483 -11.20 -27.54 13.09
N ALA A 484 -12.45 -27.19 12.77
CA ALA A 484 -12.75 -26.28 11.68
C ALA A 484 -12.63 -24.83 12.19
N ARG A 485 -11.94 -23.97 11.44
CA ARG A 485 -11.66 -22.59 11.83
C ARG A 485 -11.90 -21.60 10.71
N LEU A 486 -12.47 -20.46 11.08
CA LEU A 486 -12.44 -19.23 10.29
C LEU A 486 -11.35 -18.33 10.87
N ASN A 487 -10.33 -18.00 10.07
CA ASN A 487 -9.27 -17.08 10.48
C ASN A 487 -9.75 -15.61 10.41
N VAL A 488 -8.82 -14.71 10.73
CA VAL A 488 -9.03 -13.25 10.68
C VAL A 488 -9.27 -12.69 9.27
N HIS A 489 -9.00 -13.48 8.22
CA HIS A 489 -9.28 -13.12 6.82
C HIS A 489 -10.69 -13.57 6.36
N SER A 490 -11.45 -14.24 7.23
CA SER A 490 -12.73 -14.91 6.91
C SER A 490 -12.57 -16.12 5.98
N VAL A 491 -11.42 -16.79 6.01
CA VAL A 491 -11.12 -17.96 5.18
C VAL A 491 -11.19 -19.22 6.05
N LEU A 492 -11.80 -20.28 5.52
CA LEU A 492 -11.91 -21.57 6.20
C LEU A 492 -10.60 -22.36 6.11
N TYR A 493 -10.21 -22.99 7.22
CA TYR A 493 -9.20 -24.03 7.25
C TYR A 493 -9.53 -25.06 8.34
N VAL A 494 -8.91 -26.22 8.22
CA VAL A 494 -8.98 -27.29 9.21
C VAL A 494 -7.59 -27.49 9.78
N GLU A 495 -7.48 -27.70 11.09
CA GLU A 495 -6.21 -27.96 11.75
C GLU A 495 -6.34 -29.05 12.82
N ASN A 496 -5.20 -29.63 13.19
CA ASN A 496 -5.04 -30.47 14.38
C ASN A 496 -6.08 -31.60 14.51
N PRO A 497 -6.34 -32.42 13.48
CA PRO A 497 -7.15 -33.62 13.68
C PRO A 497 -6.40 -34.56 14.63
N HIS A 498 -7.07 -35.06 15.67
CA HIS A 498 -6.46 -35.95 16.64
C HIS A 498 -7.43 -37.01 17.14
N SER A 499 -6.91 -38.20 17.43
CA SER A 499 -7.65 -39.26 18.10
C SER A 499 -7.69 -39.02 19.61
N MET A 500 -8.79 -39.43 20.24
CA MET A 500 -8.97 -39.43 21.69
C MET A 500 -9.00 -40.87 22.19
N GLU A 501 -8.42 -41.10 23.37
CA GLU A 501 -8.58 -42.31 24.16
C GLU A 501 -9.48 -42.05 25.37
N THR A 502 -10.32 -43.03 25.68
CA THR A 502 -11.08 -43.05 26.93
C THR A 502 -10.30 -43.83 27.98
N ASP A 503 -9.62 -43.11 28.87
CA ASP A 503 -9.09 -43.67 30.10
C ASP A 503 -10.19 -43.82 31.14
N LYS A 504 -10.22 -44.96 31.83
CA LYS A 504 -11.03 -45.15 33.03
C LYS A 504 -10.18 -44.78 34.23
N THR A 505 -10.31 -43.57 34.73
CA THR A 505 -9.70 -43.13 35.98
C THR A 505 -10.65 -43.41 37.14
N GLU A 506 -10.16 -44.07 38.20
CA GLU A 506 -10.91 -44.30 39.42
C GLU A 506 -10.69 -43.11 40.37
N GLU A 507 -11.72 -42.27 40.55
CA GLU A 507 -11.70 -41.21 41.56
C GLU A 507 -12.28 -41.75 42.89
N ALA A 508 -11.53 -41.60 43.97
CA ALA A 508 -11.98 -41.91 45.32
C ALA A 508 -12.78 -40.72 45.89
N GLN A 509 -14.04 -40.95 46.27
CA GLN A 509 -14.82 -39.95 47.01
C GLN A 509 -14.52 -40.04 48.52
N PRO A 510 -14.30 -38.91 49.22
CA PRO A 510 -14.18 -38.92 50.67
C PRO A 510 -15.58 -38.97 51.31
N ARG A 511 -16.10 -40.17 51.58
CA ARG A 511 -17.19 -40.38 52.55
C ARG A 511 -16.97 -41.65 53.39
N PRO A 512 -16.96 -41.57 54.73
CA PRO A 512 -17.04 -42.75 55.60
C PRO A 512 -18.49 -43.27 55.69
N PRO A 513 -18.75 -44.58 55.90
CA PRO A 513 -17.81 -45.64 56.25
C PRO A 513 -17.68 -46.76 55.19
N SER A 514 -17.58 -46.44 53.90
CA SER A 514 -17.14 -47.40 52.86
C SER A 514 -16.66 -46.69 51.58
N PRO A 515 -15.46 -47.02 51.04
CA PRO A 515 -14.95 -46.40 49.82
C PRO A 515 -15.73 -46.94 48.62
N ALA A 516 -16.68 -46.17 48.11
CA ALA A 516 -17.25 -46.40 46.78
C ALA A 516 -16.35 -45.71 45.75
N THR A 517 -15.59 -46.49 44.97
CA THR A 517 -14.87 -45.98 43.79
C THR A 517 -15.87 -45.75 42.66
N ARG A 518 -15.98 -44.51 42.16
CA ARG A 518 -16.76 -44.22 40.95
C ARG A 518 -15.80 -44.17 39.77
N LYS A 519 -15.98 -45.07 38.79
CA LYS A 519 -15.23 -45.02 37.53
C LYS A 519 -15.67 -43.78 36.75
N VAL A 520 -14.77 -42.81 36.61
CA VAL A 520 -14.97 -41.65 35.75
C VAL A 520 -14.26 -41.92 34.42
N LYS A 521 -14.95 -41.75 33.30
CA LYS A 521 -14.35 -41.86 31.97
C LYS A 521 -13.76 -40.50 31.60
N SER A 522 -12.44 -40.38 31.58
CA SER A 522 -11.74 -39.18 31.10
C SER A 522 -11.25 -39.40 29.67
N GLN A 523 -11.56 -38.48 28.75
CA GLN A 523 -11.03 -38.54 27.39
C GLN A 523 -9.71 -37.78 27.29
N VAL A 524 -8.63 -38.45 26.92
CA VAL A 524 -7.29 -37.88 26.75
C VAL A 524 -6.91 -37.90 25.26
N LYS A 525 -6.22 -36.87 24.77
CA LYS A 525 -5.71 -36.83 23.40
C LYS A 525 -4.64 -37.92 23.22
N LYS A 526 -4.81 -38.83 22.25
CA LYS A 526 -3.89 -39.93 21.98
C LYS A 526 -2.84 -39.55 20.94
N VAL A 527 -3.25 -39.30 19.69
CA VAL A 527 -2.33 -39.11 18.56
C VAL A 527 -2.81 -37.98 17.64
N ASP A 528 -1.89 -37.13 17.19
CA ASP A 528 -2.12 -36.19 16.09
C ASP A 528 -2.12 -36.91 14.74
N LEU A 529 -3.13 -36.64 13.92
CA LEU A 529 -3.36 -37.30 12.65
C LEU A 529 -2.86 -36.42 11.49
N PRO A 530 -2.24 -37.01 10.44
CA PRO A 530 -1.87 -36.23 9.27
C PRO A 530 -3.11 -35.69 8.54
N LEU A 531 -3.01 -34.46 8.04
CA LEU A 531 -4.06 -33.75 7.32
C LEU A 531 -3.55 -33.33 5.94
N VAL A 532 -4.30 -33.67 4.89
CA VAL A 532 -4.09 -33.13 3.53
C VAL A 532 -5.26 -32.23 3.18
N SER A 533 -4.99 -30.99 2.78
CA SER A 533 -6.02 -29.99 2.47
C SER A 533 -5.93 -29.60 1.00
N GLY A 534 -7.06 -29.68 0.29
CA GLY A 534 -7.25 -29.07 -1.02
C GLY A 534 -8.23 -27.91 -0.90
N THR A 535 -7.86 -26.72 -1.31
CA THR A 535 -8.73 -25.52 -1.28
C THR A 535 -8.68 -24.82 -2.64
N GLY A 536 -9.51 -23.80 -2.84
CA GLY A 536 -9.47 -23.02 -4.08
C GLY A 536 -8.26 -22.07 -4.23
N GLY A 537 -7.44 -21.88 -3.20
CA GLY A 537 -6.22 -21.05 -3.30
C GLY A 537 -5.15 -21.69 -4.18
N LEU A 538 -4.20 -20.87 -4.66
CA LEU A 538 -3.11 -21.37 -5.49
C LEU A 538 -2.15 -22.26 -4.68
N ASP A 539 -1.62 -23.29 -5.34
CA ASP A 539 -0.52 -24.06 -4.79
C ASP A 539 0.73 -23.19 -4.63
N LYS A 540 1.51 -23.46 -3.58
CA LYS A 540 2.75 -22.72 -3.29
C LYS A 540 3.75 -22.71 -4.44
N SER A 541 3.78 -23.76 -5.26
CA SER A 541 4.61 -23.83 -6.45
C SER A 541 4.20 -22.79 -7.51
N ILE A 542 2.89 -22.60 -7.71
CA ILE A 542 2.35 -21.60 -8.64
C ILE A 542 2.60 -20.20 -8.10
N ILE A 543 2.41 -19.96 -6.80
CA ILE A 543 2.73 -18.67 -6.17
C ILE A 543 4.22 -18.35 -6.36
N THR A 544 5.11 -19.33 -6.16
CA THR A 544 6.56 -19.16 -6.38
C THR A 544 6.87 -18.81 -7.83
N GLN A 545 6.24 -19.50 -8.79
CA GLN A 545 6.38 -19.18 -10.22
C GLN A 545 5.90 -17.76 -10.55
N PHE A 546 4.73 -17.37 -10.05
CA PHE A 546 4.20 -16.02 -10.26
C PHE A 546 5.08 -14.94 -9.62
N LYS A 547 5.68 -15.21 -8.46
CA LYS A 547 6.63 -14.32 -7.80
C LYS A 547 7.91 -14.14 -8.62
N GLU A 548 8.43 -15.21 -9.22
CA GLU A 548 9.57 -15.13 -10.11
C GLU A 548 9.25 -14.30 -11.36
N MET A 549 8.10 -14.56 -12.00
CA MET A 549 7.63 -13.79 -13.15
C MET A 549 7.45 -12.30 -12.81
N GLU A 550 6.84 -11.98 -11.67
CA GLU A 550 6.69 -10.60 -11.19
C GLU A 550 8.05 -9.95 -10.96
N GLY A 551 8.99 -10.65 -10.33
CA GLY A 551 10.36 -10.16 -10.14
C GLY A 551 11.08 -9.85 -11.45
N GLN A 552 10.91 -10.70 -12.48
CA GLN A 552 11.46 -10.46 -13.82
C GLN A 552 10.83 -9.22 -14.47
N MET A 553 9.50 -9.07 -14.40
CA MET A 553 8.82 -7.90 -14.96
C MET A 553 9.22 -6.61 -14.25
N VAL A 554 9.34 -6.62 -12.92
CA VAL A 554 9.86 -5.48 -12.14
C VAL A 554 11.28 -5.12 -12.53
N ALA A 555 12.15 -6.10 -12.75
CA ALA A 555 13.51 -5.86 -13.21
C ALA A 555 13.55 -5.21 -14.61
N THR A 556 12.67 -5.67 -15.52
CA THR A 556 12.50 -5.06 -16.84
C THR A 556 12.00 -3.62 -16.73
N ASP A 557 10.93 -3.38 -15.97
CA ASP A 557 10.35 -2.04 -15.76
C ASP A 557 11.43 -1.08 -15.19
N LYS A 558 12.20 -1.55 -14.19
CA LYS A 558 13.28 -0.77 -13.59
C LYS A 558 14.42 -0.48 -14.57
N LEU A 559 14.81 -1.45 -15.40
CA LEU A 559 15.86 -1.25 -16.39
C LEU A 559 15.46 -0.18 -17.42
N VAL A 560 14.20 -0.16 -17.85
CA VAL A 560 13.69 0.87 -18.77
C VAL A 560 13.71 2.24 -18.08
N ALA A 561 13.18 2.36 -16.87
CA ALA A 561 13.18 3.62 -16.12
C ALA A 561 14.62 4.14 -15.84
N ASP A 562 15.55 3.26 -15.47
CA ASP A 562 16.96 3.59 -15.26
C ASP A 562 17.63 4.05 -16.56
N THR A 563 17.26 3.45 -17.69
CA THR A 563 17.78 3.82 -19.03
C THR A 563 17.28 5.20 -19.44
N GLU A 564 15.98 5.47 -19.27
CA GLU A 564 15.37 6.78 -19.54
C GLU A 564 15.95 7.87 -18.62
N THR A 565 16.17 7.56 -17.34
CA THR A 565 16.82 8.48 -16.39
C THR A 565 18.24 8.84 -16.85
N GLN A 566 19.00 7.85 -17.32
CA GLN A 566 20.37 8.08 -17.80
C GLN A 566 20.39 8.86 -19.13
N LYS A 567 19.42 8.61 -20.03
CA LYS A 567 19.22 9.39 -21.25
C LYS A 567 18.95 10.87 -20.91
N ASN A 568 18.02 11.12 -19.99
CA ASN A 568 17.67 12.47 -19.54
C ASN A 568 18.86 13.16 -18.85
N ALA A 569 19.64 12.44 -18.04
CA ALA A 569 20.84 12.99 -17.40
C ALA A 569 21.91 13.40 -18.41
N LEU A 570 22.06 12.66 -19.52
CA LEU A 570 22.92 13.03 -20.63
C LEU A 570 22.41 14.31 -21.32
N GLU A 571 21.13 14.35 -21.66
CA GLU A 571 20.47 15.49 -22.30
C GLU A 571 20.57 16.76 -21.45
N GLU A 572 20.25 16.68 -20.16
CA GLU A 572 20.35 17.79 -19.21
C GLU A 572 21.78 18.33 -19.12
N TYR A 573 22.77 17.43 -19.03
CA TYR A 573 24.18 17.82 -18.98
C TYR A 573 24.62 18.55 -20.25
N ILE A 574 24.16 18.11 -21.42
CA ILE A 574 24.46 18.77 -22.70
C ILE A 574 23.96 20.22 -22.68
N TYR A 575 22.68 20.42 -22.35
CA TYR A 575 22.07 21.75 -22.33
C TYR A 575 22.69 22.66 -21.26
N ASP A 576 22.90 22.14 -20.04
CA ASP A 576 23.44 22.91 -18.92
C ASP A 576 24.87 23.40 -19.21
N ILE A 577 25.75 22.50 -19.66
CA ILE A 577 27.15 22.84 -19.93
C ILE A 577 27.25 23.79 -21.13
N ARG A 578 26.49 23.56 -22.21
CA ARG A 578 26.49 24.45 -23.38
C ARG A 578 26.12 25.88 -22.98
N ALA A 579 25.01 26.05 -22.27
CA ALA A 579 24.53 27.36 -21.85
C ALA A 579 25.52 28.06 -20.91
N LYS A 580 26.13 27.32 -19.97
CA LYS A 580 27.06 27.90 -18.99
C LYS A 580 28.41 28.27 -19.60
N ILE A 581 28.93 27.51 -20.55
CA ILE A 581 30.19 27.84 -21.26
C ILE A 581 30.08 29.14 -22.08
N GLU A 582 28.88 29.48 -22.53
CA GLU A 582 28.60 30.76 -23.19
C GLU A 582 28.29 31.90 -22.23
N SER A 583 28.13 31.61 -20.94
CA SER A 583 27.79 32.59 -19.90
C SER A 583 28.72 32.49 -18.70
N SER A 584 28.26 31.92 -17.59
CA SER A 584 28.93 31.94 -16.27
C SER A 584 30.32 31.28 -16.28
N TYR A 585 30.53 30.30 -17.16
CA TYR A 585 31.79 29.57 -17.27
C TYR A 585 32.75 30.15 -18.32
N GLN A 586 32.37 31.20 -19.04
CA GLN A 586 33.14 31.72 -20.17
C GLN A 586 34.63 31.98 -19.85
N GLU A 587 34.94 32.48 -18.66
CA GLU A 587 36.31 32.77 -18.23
C GLU A 587 37.10 31.53 -17.75
N PHE A 588 36.42 30.42 -17.49
CA PHE A 588 36.97 29.19 -16.92
C PHE A 588 37.24 28.10 -17.98
N VAL A 589 36.92 28.40 -19.23
CA VAL A 589 37.18 27.53 -20.39
C VAL A 589 38.40 28.03 -21.14
N ASN A 590 39.31 27.12 -21.47
CA ASN A 590 40.42 27.45 -22.35
C ASN A 590 39.85 27.73 -23.76
N PRO A 591 40.12 28.89 -24.38
CA PRO A 591 39.61 29.20 -25.71
C PRO A 591 39.92 28.13 -26.77
N ALA A 592 41.06 27.42 -26.67
CA ALA A 592 41.42 26.34 -27.59
C ALA A 592 40.57 25.06 -27.41
N ASP A 593 40.08 24.82 -26.19
CA ASP A 593 39.25 23.65 -25.88
C ASP A 593 37.75 23.94 -26.00
N LYS A 594 37.36 25.23 -26.02
CA LYS A 594 35.96 25.65 -26.11
C LYS A 594 35.28 25.07 -27.35
N ASP A 595 35.86 25.26 -28.53
CA ASP A 595 35.28 24.77 -29.79
C ASP A 595 35.21 23.25 -29.82
N LYS A 596 36.21 22.57 -29.25
CA LYS A 596 36.22 21.10 -29.15
C LYS A 596 35.07 20.59 -28.28
N LEU A 597 34.84 21.20 -27.12
CA LEU A 597 33.75 20.81 -26.23
C LEU A 597 32.39 21.16 -26.84
N THR A 598 32.23 22.35 -27.44
CA THR A 598 31.00 22.73 -28.14
C THR A 598 30.66 21.73 -29.24
N ASN A 599 31.63 21.38 -30.10
CA ASN A 599 31.43 20.41 -31.16
C ASN A 599 31.08 19.01 -30.62
N LEU A 600 31.71 18.58 -29.52
CA LEU A 600 31.40 17.30 -28.88
C LEU A 600 30.00 17.27 -28.28
N LEU A 601 29.56 18.37 -27.66
CA LEU A 601 28.20 18.52 -27.14
C LEU A 601 27.17 18.43 -28.27
N THR A 602 27.39 19.16 -29.37
CA THR A 602 26.52 19.10 -30.56
C THR A 602 26.50 17.72 -31.19
N ALA A 603 27.66 17.08 -31.40
CA ALA A 603 27.70 15.74 -31.97
C ALA A 603 27.01 14.68 -31.08
N THR A 604 27.06 14.86 -29.76
CA THR A 604 26.39 13.95 -28.81
C THR A 604 24.88 14.20 -28.77
N GLU A 605 24.43 15.45 -28.91
CA GLU A 605 23.03 15.80 -29.07
C GLU A 605 22.45 15.25 -30.38
N ASP A 606 23.14 15.44 -31.50
CA ASP A 606 22.74 14.91 -32.80
C ASP A 606 22.64 13.38 -32.74
N TRP A 607 23.62 12.72 -32.12
CA TRP A 607 23.58 11.28 -31.88
C TRP A 607 22.38 10.88 -31.02
N LEU A 608 22.05 11.64 -29.96
CA LEU A 608 20.96 11.33 -29.04
C LEU A 608 19.59 11.30 -29.72
N TYR A 609 19.38 12.15 -30.73
CA TYR A 609 18.12 12.24 -31.49
C TYR A 609 18.10 11.42 -32.79
N ASP A 610 19.19 10.70 -33.11
CA ASP A 610 19.28 9.79 -34.27
C ASP A 610 19.59 8.36 -33.80
N GLU A 611 20.81 7.85 -34.06
CA GLU A 611 21.21 6.48 -33.72
C GLU A 611 21.10 6.15 -32.22
N GLY A 612 21.17 7.16 -31.37
CA GLY A 612 21.16 7.05 -29.93
C GLY A 612 19.78 6.99 -29.30
N GLU A 613 18.67 7.19 -30.04
CA GLU A 613 17.32 7.36 -29.46
C GLU A 613 16.91 6.20 -28.54
N ASP A 614 17.26 4.97 -28.93
CA ASP A 614 16.94 3.71 -28.26
C ASP A 614 18.19 2.98 -27.73
N ALA A 615 19.28 3.71 -27.45
CA ALA A 615 20.50 3.13 -26.93
C ALA A 615 20.34 2.54 -25.51
N THR A 616 21.28 1.68 -25.11
CA THR A 616 21.27 1.07 -23.78
C THR A 616 21.76 2.04 -22.70
N LYS A 617 21.40 1.77 -21.43
CA LYS A 617 21.90 2.52 -20.26
C LYS A 617 23.42 2.66 -20.23
N SER A 618 24.17 1.62 -20.61
CA SER A 618 25.65 1.65 -20.63
C SER A 618 26.15 2.70 -21.61
N ILE A 619 25.59 2.73 -22.81
CA ILE A 619 26.01 3.64 -23.87
C ILE A 619 25.74 5.10 -23.48
N TYR A 620 24.56 5.39 -22.91
CA TYR A 620 24.28 6.75 -22.39
C TYR A 620 25.23 7.15 -21.26
N SER A 621 25.62 6.20 -20.40
CA SER A 621 26.58 6.44 -19.32
C SER A 621 27.97 6.75 -19.88
N GLU A 622 28.43 5.97 -20.85
CA GLU A 622 29.72 6.16 -21.52
C GLU A 622 29.80 7.52 -22.22
N LYS A 623 28.73 7.93 -22.93
CA LYS A 623 28.64 9.26 -23.57
C LYS A 623 28.66 10.39 -22.54
N LEU A 624 27.92 10.24 -21.44
CA LEU A 624 27.93 11.24 -20.37
C LEU A 624 29.31 11.35 -19.72
N ASP A 625 29.98 10.23 -19.47
CA ASP A 625 31.32 10.21 -18.90
C ASP A 625 32.37 10.81 -19.85
N GLU A 626 32.20 10.62 -21.17
CA GLU A 626 33.02 11.30 -22.18
C GLU A 626 32.88 12.81 -22.10
N LEU A 627 31.65 13.35 -22.02
CA LEU A 627 31.41 14.77 -21.87
C LEU A 627 31.94 15.32 -20.53
N LYS A 628 31.77 14.55 -19.45
CA LYS A 628 32.24 14.91 -18.10
C LYS A 628 33.74 15.06 -18.00
N LYS A 629 34.53 14.31 -18.78
CA LYS A 629 36.00 14.47 -18.82
C LYS A 629 36.43 15.89 -19.20
N PHE A 630 35.65 16.58 -20.03
CA PHE A 630 35.94 17.93 -20.47
C PHE A 630 35.18 18.99 -19.66
N GLY A 631 33.90 18.75 -19.35
CA GLY A 631 33.07 19.73 -18.66
C GLY A 631 33.31 19.83 -17.15
N ASN A 632 33.53 18.71 -16.43
CA ASN A 632 33.71 18.75 -14.97
C ASN A 632 34.90 19.60 -14.52
N PRO A 633 36.09 19.58 -15.18
CA PRO A 633 37.18 20.47 -14.83
C PRO A 633 36.80 21.96 -14.90
N ILE A 634 35.96 22.36 -15.86
CA ILE A 634 35.47 23.73 -16.00
C ILE A 634 34.55 24.09 -14.82
N VAL A 635 33.61 23.21 -14.51
CA VAL A 635 32.69 23.37 -13.38
C VAL A 635 33.47 23.48 -12.06
N GLU A 636 34.50 22.66 -11.87
CA GLU A 636 35.37 22.71 -10.70
C GLU A 636 36.11 24.04 -10.61
N ARG A 637 36.75 24.51 -11.69
CA ARG A 637 37.43 25.82 -11.70
C ARG A 637 36.49 26.97 -11.34
N TYR A 638 35.28 26.96 -11.89
CA TYR A 638 34.24 27.95 -11.55
C TYR A 638 33.89 27.88 -10.06
N ARG A 639 33.52 26.69 -9.55
CA ARG A 639 33.14 26.51 -8.14
C ARG A 639 34.28 26.94 -7.21
N GLU A 640 35.49 26.52 -7.51
CA GLU A 640 36.69 26.89 -6.75
C GLU A 640 36.93 28.40 -6.80
N SER A 641 36.61 29.10 -7.89
CA SER A 641 36.71 30.56 -7.94
C SER A 641 35.60 31.28 -7.19
N ASP A 642 34.38 30.78 -7.25
CA ASP A 642 33.19 31.40 -6.65
C ASP A 642 33.17 31.25 -5.13
N GLU A 643 33.52 30.06 -4.62
CA GLU A 643 33.45 29.74 -3.20
C GLU A 643 34.75 30.04 -2.42
N ARG A 644 35.91 30.17 -3.08
CA ARG A 644 37.20 30.44 -2.41
C ARG A 644 37.21 31.71 -1.55
N PRO A 645 36.64 32.86 -1.95
CA PRO A 645 36.59 34.04 -1.08
C PRO A 645 35.89 33.78 0.25
N ARG A 646 34.86 32.91 0.27
CA ARG A 646 34.19 32.51 1.50
C ARG A 646 35.08 31.64 2.37
N ALA A 647 35.77 30.67 1.78
CA ALA A 647 36.73 29.82 2.50
C ALA A 647 37.89 30.64 3.07
N GLU A 648 38.42 31.59 2.30
CA GLU A 648 39.44 32.56 2.73
C GLU A 648 38.94 33.35 3.93
N LYS A 649 37.76 33.96 3.84
CA LYS A 649 37.18 34.73 4.95
C LYS A 649 37.06 33.90 6.21
N LEU A 650 36.51 32.68 6.12
CA LEU A 650 36.37 31.79 7.28
C LEU A 650 37.72 31.46 7.93
N LEU A 651 38.77 31.22 7.13
CA LEU A 651 40.10 30.96 7.65
C LEU A 651 40.71 32.22 8.31
N ARG A 652 40.54 33.40 7.69
CA ARG A 652 41.02 34.67 8.26
C ARG A 652 40.30 35.01 9.57
N ASP A 653 38.99 34.83 9.62
CA ASP A 653 38.19 35.04 10.83
C ASP A 653 38.65 34.07 11.93
N SER A 654 38.88 32.79 11.60
CA SER A 654 39.44 31.80 12.53
C SER A 654 40.81 32.24 13.06
N ILE A 655 41.75 32.59 12.17
CA ILE A 655 43.08 33.11 12.55
C ILE A 655 42.94 34.30 13.50
N GLN A 656 42.08 35.27 13.18
CA GLN A 656 41.88 36.46 14.01
C GLN A 656 41.34 36.12 15.40
N GLN A 657 40.37 35.21 15.50
CA GLN A 657 39.82 34.77 16.77
C GLN A 657 40.88 34.08 17.65
N PHE A 658 41.68 33.17 17.09
CA PHE A 658 42.73 32.49 17.84
C PHE A 658 43.87 33.42 18.26
N VAL A 659 44.25 34.37 17.40
CA VAL A 659 45.23 35.42 17.75
C VAL A 659 44.68 36.35 18.83
N LEU A 660 43.40 36.73 18.77
CA LEU A 660 42.75 37.52 19.81
C LEU A 660 42.76 36.77 21.16
N CYS A 661 42.42 35.47 21.17
CA CYS A 661 42.48 34.65 22.37
C CYS A 661 43.92 34.58 22.94
N ALA A 662 44.93 34.39 22.08
CA ALA A 662 46.32 34.27 22.50
C ALA A 662 46.95 35.61 22.95
N THR A 663 46.41 36.75 22.53
CA THR A 663 46.94 38.10 22.82
C THR A 663 46.07 38.93 23.77
N SER A 664 44.91 38.41 24.16
CA SER A 664 43.98 39.07 25.09
C SER A 664 44.47 38.97 26.54
N ASN A 665 44.27 40.06 27.28
CA ASN A 665 44.52 40.15 28.73
C ASN A 665 43.27 39.84 29.56
N GLU A 666 42.20 39.31 28.94
CA GLU A 666 40.97 38.94 29.63
C GLU A 666 41.18 37.70 30.50
N GLU A 667 40.64 37.72 31.72
CA GLU A 667 40.82 36.66 32.72
C GLU A 667 40.45 35.26 32.21
N ARG A 668 39.47 35.18 31.29
CA ARG A 668 38.99 33.94 30.68
C ARG A 668 40.01 33.21 29.81
N TYR A 669 41.18 33.79 29.51
CA TYR A 669 42.25 33.16 28.73
C TYR A 669 43.56 32.97 29.52
N ASN A 670 43.52 33.17 30.85
CA ASN A 670 44.69 33.01 31.71
C ASN A 670 45.10 31.54 31.93
N HIS A 671 44.21 30.59 31.64
CA HIS A 671 44.48 29.16 31.76
C HIS A 671 45.35 28.61 30.62
N ILE A 672 45.51 29.35 29.51
CA ILE A 672 46.33 28.92 28.37
C ILE A 672 47.81 29.29 28.67
N PRO A 673 48.73 28.32 28.72
CA PRO A 673 50.15 28.57 28.95
C PRO A 673 50.76 29.56 27.95
N ASP A 674 51.71 30.38 28.39
CA ASP A 674 52.35 31.38 27.52
C ASP A 674 53.10 30.75 26.34
N GLU A 675 53.64 29.54 26.49
CA GLU A 675 54.24 28.78 25.38
C GLU A 675 53.21 28.37 24.33
N GLU A 676 52.00 27.99 24.76
CA GLU A 676 50.90 27.64 23.87
C GLU A 676 50.33 28.89 23.18
N LYS A 677 50.21 30.01 23.90
CA LYS A 677 49.86 31.31 23.30
C LYS A 677 50.86 31.72 22.22
N LYS A 678 52.17 31.58 22.47
CA LYS A 678 53.22 31.85 21.47
C LYS A 678 53.12 30.89 20.28
N SER A 679 52.90 29.60 20.52
CA SER A 679 52.72 28.60 19.46
C SER A 679 51.49 28.90 18.57
N ILE A 680 50.38 29.32 19.16
CA ILE A 680 49.16 29.73 18.45
C ILE A 680 49.46 30.93 17.55
N VAL A 681 50.15 31.96 18.07
CA VAL A 681 50.51 33.15 17.29
C VAL A 681 51.47 32.79 16.15
N GLU A 682 52.51 31.99 16.41
CA GLU A 682 53.45 31.55 15.37
C GLU A 682 52.78 30.72 14.27
N ARG A 683 51.88 29.81 14.65
CA ARG A 683 51.10 29.01 13.71
C ARG A 683 50.15 29.90 12.90
N ALA A 684 49.46 30.84 13.55
CA ALA A 684 48.60 31.81 12.88
C ALA A 684 49.36 32.66 11.86
N THR A 685 50.58 33.10 12.19
CA THR A 685 51.46 33.82 11.27
C THR A 685 51.82 32.95 10.06
N LYS A 686 52.27 31.71 10.29
CA LYS A 686 52.63 30.78 9.20
C LYS A 686 51.46 30.48 8.26
N ILE A 687 50.26 30.24 8.82
CA ILE A 687 49.06 29.98 8.01
C ILE A 687 48.64 31.23 7.23
N SER A 688 48.74 32.42 7.84
CA SER A 688 48.44 33.69 7.16
C SER A 688 49.40 33.97 6.01
N GLU A 689 50.71 33.74 6.22
CA GLU A 689 51.74 33.86 5.20
C GLU A 689 51.51 32.87 4.05
N TRP A 690 51.27 31.61 4.37
CA TRP A 690 50.92 30.58 3.38
C TRP A 690 49.67 30.96 2.58
N LEU A 691 48.60 31.40 3.25
CA LEU A 691 47.35 31.77 2.59
C LEU A 691 47.57 32.93 1.62
N ASN A 692 48.30 33.97 2.05
CA ASN A 692 48.63 35.11 1.21
C ASN A 692 49.52 34.71 0.03
N GLU A 693 50.52 33.84 0.24
CA GLU A 693 51.37 33.31 -0.83
C GLU A 693 50.53 32.56 -1.88
N LYS A 694 49.68 31.64 -1.43
CA LYS A 694 48.83 30.82 -2.30
C LYS A 694 47.79 31.64 -3.06
N LEU A 695 47.13 32.59 -2.42
CA LEU A 695 46.18 33.48 -3.08
C LEU A 695 46.87 34.42 -4.08
N THR A 696 48.06 34.91 -3.74
CA THR A 696 48.87 35.71 -4.66
C THR A 696 49.29 34.90 -5.89
N ALA A 697 49.67 33.64 -5.68
CA ALA A 697 49.97 32.72 -6.78
C ALA A 697 48.73 32.39 -7.62
N GLN A 698 47.57 32.17 -6.98
CA GLN A 698 46.29 31.90 -7.64
C GLN A 698 45.85 33.08 -8.52
N ASN A 699 46.01 34.31 -8.06
CA ASN A 699 45.63 35.52 -8.82
C ASN A 699 46.49 35.76 -10.07
N LYS A 700 47.63 35.08 -10.20
CA LYS A 700 48.51 35.14 -11.37
C LYS A 700 48.19 34.09 -12.44
N VAL A 701 47.36 33.10 -12.10
CA VAL A 701 47.02 31.98 -12.99
C VAL A 701 45.70 32.28 -13.69
N PRO A 702 45.59 32.10 -15.03
CA PRO A 702 44.34 32.26 -15.74
C PRO A 702 43.22 31.41 -15.15
N LYS A 703 41.98 31.90 -15.16
CA LYS A 703 40.82 31.20 -14.57
C LYS A 703 40.52 29.85 -15.23
N TYR A 704 40.98 29.64 -16.46
CA TYR A 704 40.83 28.38 -17.18
C TYR A 704 41.96 27.37 -16.92
N GLU A 705 42.92 27.67 -16.05
CA GLU A 705 43.93 26.71 -15.61
C GLU A 705 43.53 26.06 -14.27
N PRO A 706 44.12 24.91 -13.91
CA PRO A 706 43.87 24.30 -12.60
C PRO A 706 44.16 25.27 -11.42
N PRO A 707 43.31 25.29 -10.38
CA PRO A 707 43.55 26.09 -9.19
C PRO A 707 44.90 25.78 -8.53
N VAL A 708 45.62 26.82 -8.11
CA VAL A 708 46.86 26.73 -7.33
C VAL A 708 46.56 26.37 -5.87
N VAL A 709 45.39 26.79 -5.38
CA VAL A 709 44.90 26.47 -4.04
C VAL A 709 43.42 26.12 -4.11
N PHE A 710 43.10 24.92 -3.63
CA PHE A 710 41.72 24.45 -3.56
C PHE A 710 41.09 24.85 -2.23
N ILE A 711 39.76 25.00 -2.24
CA ILE A 711 38.95 25.26 -1.04
C ILE A 711 39.24 24.21 0.04
N ARG A 712 39.35 22.94 -0.34
CA ARG A 712 39.69 21.84 0.59
C ARG A 712 41.03 22.06 1.30
N ASP A 713 41.99 22.71 0.65
CA ASP A 713 43.30 22.97 1.24
C ASP A 713 43.19 24.13 2.24
N ILE A 714 42.42 25.17 1.91
CA ILE A 714 42.12 26.28 2.83
C ILE A 714 41.36 25.79 4.07
N LEU A 715 40.37 24.92 3.89
CA LEU A 715 39.57 24.39 5.01
C LEU A 715 40.38 23.47 5.93
N LYS A 716 41.38 22.73 5.41
CA LYS A 716 42.27 21.90 6.24
C LYS A 716 43.16 22.71 7.17
N GLU A 717 43.51 23.93 6.79
CA GLU A 717 44.33 24.82 7.61
C GLU A 717 43.52 25.55 8.69
N GLN A 718 42.19 25.36 8.74
CA GLN A 718 41.38 25.89 9.84
C GLN A 718 41.81 25.27 11.16
N PHE A 719 41.87 26.11 12.20
CA PHE A 719 41.98 25.63 13.56
C PHE A 719 40.76 24.77 13.89
N ALA A 720 40.96 23.62 14.54
CA ALA A 720 39.88 22.68 14.87
C ALA A 720 38.74 23.42 15.60
N SER A 721 37.50 23.07 15.29
CA SER A 721 36.31 23.72 15.85
C SER A 721 36.23 23.52 17.36
N GLY A 722 36.71 24.50 18.10
CA GLY A 722 36.63 24.64 19.55
C GLY A 722 37.20 25.99 19.90
N THR A 723 36.39 26.89 20.46
CA THR A 723 36.93 28.14 21.02
C THR A 723 37.89 27.79 22.16
N PRO A 724 39.04 28.49 22.32
CA PRO A 724 39.90 28.36 23.49
C PRO A 724 39.23 28.75 24.83
N GLU A 725 37.92 29.02 24.81
CA GLU A 725 37.13 29.62 25.89
C GLU A 725 36.73 28.65 27.00
N ASN A 726 36.92 27.32 26.85
CA ASN A 726 36.61 26.36 27.92
C ASN A 726 37.81 25.47 28.29
N PRO A 727 38.18 25.39 29.58
CA PRO A 727 39.21 24.45 30.05
C PRO A 727 38.70 23.01 29.95
N SER A 728 39.51 22.12 29.38
CA SER A 728 39.30 20.68 29.48
C SER A 728 39.58 20.19 30.91
N GLU A 729 38.70 19.34 31.45
CA GLU A 729 38.72 18.77 32.81
C GLU A 729 39.95 17.87 33.13
N GLU A 730 41.00 17.85 32.33
CA GLU A 730 42.09 16.85 32.45
C GLU A 730 43.30 17.27 33.29
N THR A 731 43.35 18.48 33.86
CA THR A 731 44.46 18.92 34.75
C THR A 731 44.16 18.84 36.25
N GLN A 732 43.37 17.85 36.68
CA GLN A 732 43.43 17.33 38.05
C GLN A 732 43.85 15.86 38.05
N LYS A 733 45.15 15.62 37.86
CA LYS A 733 45.97 14.61 38.56
C LYS A 733 47.23 14.33 37.75
N SER A 734 48.39 14.61 38.36
CA SER A 734 49.53 13.70 38.51
C SER A 734 50.89 14.40 38.33
N GLU A 735 51.41 14.96 39.42
CA GLU A 735 52.83 14.76 39.72
C GLU A 735 52.94 13.43 40.47
N GLY A 736 53.71 12.48 39.93
CA GLY A 736 54.03 11.25 40.67
C GLY A 736 54.40 10.03 39.82
N ALA A 737 55.63 10.04 39.33
CA ALA A 737 56.54 8.89 39.29
C ALA A 737 56.26 7.68 38.37
N THR A 738 57.14 7.59 37.36
CA THR A 738 57.93 6.42 36.93
C THR A 738 57.26 5.16 36.38
N THR A 739 57.51 4.98 35.07
CA THR A 739 58.11 3.80 34.40
C THR A 739 57.52 2.42 34.68
N GLU A 740 56.91 1.82 33.65
CA GLU A 740 57.38 0.55 33.06
C GLU A 740 56.65 0.28 31.73
N GLU A 741 57.44 -0.09 30.72
CA GLU A 741 56.97 -0.60 29.43
C GLU A 741 56.19 -1.91 29.63
N LEU A 742 55.14 -2.14 28.84
CA LEU A 742 54.88 -3.43 28.19
C LEU A 742 53.79 -3.32 27.10
N LYS A 743 53.97 -4.20 26.11
CA LYS A 743 53.31 -4.34 24.80
C LYS A 743 51.90 -4.93 24.87
N GLU A 744 51.17 -4.74 23.76
CA GLU A 744 50.15 -5.64 23.17
C GLU A 744 48.90 -5.89 24.06
N THR A 745 47.65 -5.98 23.63
CA THR A 745 47.01 -6.37 22.37
C THR A 745 45.51 -6.08 22.53
N ASN A 746 44.85 -5.75 21.43
CA ASN A 746 43.53 -6.21 20.95
C ASN A 746 42.37 -6.63 21.87
N GLU A 747 41.18 -6.31 21.33
CA GLU A 747 39.84 -6.91 21.49
C GLU A 747 38.88 -6.34 22.54
N GLY A 748 37.70 -5.95 22.04
CA GLY A 748 36.49 -6.62 22.52
C GLY A 748 35.40 -5.78 23.19
N GLN A 749 34.75 -4.90 22.41
CA GLN A 749 33.28 -4.89 22.24
C GLN A 749 32.37 -4.73 23.51
N PRO A 750 31.03 -4.68 23.38
CA PRO A 750 30.25 -3.47 23.62
C PRO A 750 29.26 -3.58 24.80
N THR A 751 28.55 -2.50 25.14
CA THR A 751 27.12 -2.40 25.54
C THR A 751 26.92 -1.06 26.27
N ASN A 752 25.97 -0.19 25.94
CA ASN A 752 24.50 -0.24 25.81
C ASN A 752 23.85 0.46 27.02
N GLU A 753 22.80 1.22 26.70
CA GLU A 753 21.69 1.68 27.55
C GLU A 753 21.73 3.03 28.32
N ASN A 754 20.80 3.89 27.85
CA ASN A 754 19.75 4.58 28.60
C ASN A 754 20.13 5.68 29.62
N ALA A 755 19.64 6.91 29.38
CA ALA A 755 18.30 7.33 29.84
C ALA A 755 18.06 8.86 29.69
N SER A 756 16.96 9.18 29.01
CA SER A 756 16.00 10.30 29.19
C SER A 756 16.29 11.51 30.12
N LYS A 757 16.04 12.72 29.60
CA LYS A 757 15.01 13.74 30.02
C LYS A 757 15.29 15.08 29.30
N LYS A 758 14.46 15.55 28.36
CA LYS A 758 13.31 16.48 28.48
C LYS A 758 13.63 17.84 29.14
N GLU A 759 13.58 18.90 28.31
CA GLU A 759 12.95 20.25 28.50
C GLU A 759 13.34 21.09 27.25
N GLN A 760 12.48 21.35 26.27
CA GLN A 760 11.42 22.38 26.19
C GLN A 760 11.86 23.80 26.58
N THR A 761 12.17 24.63 25.57
CA THR A 761 11.93 26.08 25.61
C THR A 761 11.44 26.53 24.23
N GLU A 762 10.26 27.14 24.27
CA GLU A 762 9.63 27.94 23.22
C GLU A 762 10.55 29.09 22.79
N MET A 763 10.49 29.47 21.52
CA MET A 763 10.59 30.89 21.19
C MET A 763 9.81 31.19 19.92
N ASP A 764 8.83 32.03 20.13
CA ASP A 764 7.87 32.60 19.20
C ASP A 764 8.50 33.79 18.44
N VAL A 765 8.02 33.96 17.20
CA VAL A 765 7.85 35.23 16.46
C VAL A 765 9.16 35.82 15.88
N ASP A 766 9.35 35.85 14.55
CA ASP A 766 8.54 36.48 13.49
C ASP A 766 8.46 35.64 12.19
#